data_AF-A0A494RTB4-F1
#
_entry.id   AF-A0A494RTB4-F1
#
_cell.length_a   1.000
_cell.length_b   1.000
_cell.length_c   1.000
_cell.angle_alpha   90.00
_cell.angle_beta   90.00
_cell.angle_gamma   90.00
#
_symmetry.space_group_name_H-M   'P 1'
#
loop_
_entity.id
_entity.type
_entity.pdbx_description
1 polymer ?
#
loop_
_entity_poly.entity_id
_entity_poly.type
_entity_poly.pdbx_seq_one_letter_code
_entity_poly.pdbx_strand_id
1 'polypeptide(L)'
;MHISRVVIRNFANFQTLDIRTGEDMVIVGENKVGKSNFLRAIQLVLDPSLSERDRRLGLEHFWDGLGDDKLGSVVEVSLEFTERAENARLLRHLADCVVDVGPPFVGRVTYRYRPKPDLGGPPTSMADYEYVIFGGVDPENDIGSDMRRMTPLDVQGALRDAEKELASWRHSPLRPLIEELAETLSDDDRDEIQTEIDDAQSELTSRPEIQAVANRIATRLEAMVGTQHTVPLSLGLTPTRLDALLRGLRLLIDGGTRGISDASVGSANLIFLALKSLELDRLVADGERDHTFFAVEEPEAHLHPHLQRLIYRHFLGTQPRGADGPRAQSTVLTTHSPHIASVAPLRSIVLLRHDEEVGATTGVAAATTPLTIEDVADLQRYIDVTRGEIFFSRGVILVEGDAERFLVPAFADVLGMSLDELGVTVCSVGGVNFAPYVKLLGANGLQIPFVVLTDKDPIDANRSLGVPRLKRLLRVITPGVELGEQPIRIVYTDGDGKLRSHTPDLFVERETHAEFIEVKWERDARAPKNEARWPFIASAISGLGYTYAVVTERHLMHQPLKANVDRLLRHQHSPQLSRAASAMLWDALAAEPQTLANILASQADPSEPSVLRALADGWLCTDLSQPISPRSLVRLPLDRQRRTRRLGRASQFHWLACQVP
;
A
#
# COMPACT_ATOMS: atom_id res chain seq x y z
N MET A 1 -14.32 -7.18 -14.11
CA MET A 1 -14.37 -5.85 -13.45
C MET A 1 -13.38 -5.79 -12.28
N HIS A 2 -12.89 -4.61 -11.90
CA HIS A 2 -12.19 -4.38 -10.61
C HIS A 2 -12.44 -2.95 -10.11
N ILE A 3 -12.20 -2.69 -8.82
CA ILE A 3 -12.16 -1.32 -8.26
C ILE A 3 -10.82 -0.71 -8.69
N SER A 4 -10.84 0.29 -9.56
CA SER A 4 -9.65 0.93 -10.14
C SER A 4 -9.27 2.24 -9.44
N ARG A 5 -10.17 2.83 -8.67
CA ARG A 5 -9.90 4.00 -7.82
C ARG A 5 -10.76 3.98 -6.56
N VAL A 6 -10.16 4.34 -5.44
CA VAL A 6 -10.84 4.54 -4.15
C VAL A 6 -10.55 5.95 -3.68
N VAL A 7 -11.62 6.71 -3.41
CA VAL A 7 -11.58 8.05 -2.83
C VAL A 7 -12.33 8.03 -1.51
N ILE A 8 -11.70 8.49 -0.43
CA ILE A 8 -12.30 8.61 0.90
C ILE A 8 -12.07 10.02 1.42
N ARG A 9 -13.10 10.66 1.98
CA ARG A 9 -13.01 11.99 2.59
C ARG A 9 -13.70 12.00 3.94
N ASN A 10 -13.02 12.56 4.93
CA ASN A 10 -13.49 12.79 6.30
C ASN A 10 -14.03 11.54 7.03
N PHE A 11 -13.55 10.34 6.71
CA PHE A 11 -14.05 9.09 7.28
C PHE A 11 -13.05 8.47 8.25
N ALA A 12 -13.45 8.27 9.51
CA ALA A 12 -12.65 7.66 10.57
C ALA A 12 -11.24 8.28 10.68
N ASN A 13 -10.19 7.54 10.35
CA ASN A 13 -8.82 8.04 10.38
C ASN A 13 -8.36 8.72 9.06
N PHE A 14 -9.24 8.85 8.06
CA PHE A 14 -8.92 9.43 6.75
C PHE A 14 -9.47 10.86 6.63
N GLN A 15 -8.58 11.85 6.55
CA GLN A 15 -8.95 13.19 6.10
C GLN A 15 -9.27 13.16 4.60
N THR A 16 -8.33 12.69 3.79
CA THR A 16 -8.49 12.50 2.35
C THR A 16 -7.59 11.36 1.89
N LEU A 17 -8.15 10.47 1.09
CA LEU A 17 -7.45 9.41 0.38
C LEU A 17 -7.90 9.40 -1.07
N ASP A 18 -6.97 9.25 -2.00
CA ASP A 18 -7.24 9.11 -3.43
C ASP A 18 -6.16 8.20 -4.04
N ILE A 19 -6.51 6.94 -4.27
CA ILE A 19 -5.58 5.93 -4.78
C ILE A 19 -6.17 5.24 -5.99
N ARG A 20 -5.30 4.93 -6.96
CA ARG A 20 -5.64 4.07 -8.11
C ARG A 20 -5.05 2.68 -7.91
N THR A 21 -5.86 1.66 -8.10
CA THR A 21 -5.61 0.29 -7.65
C THR A 21 -5.47 -0.68 -8.82
N GLY A 22 -4.96 -1.88 -8.53
CA GLY A 22 -4.85 -2.97 -9.50
C GLY A 22 -6.13 -3.82 -9.58
N GLU A 23 -6.05 -4.95 -10.27
CA GLU A 23 -7.19 -5.90 -10.40
C GLU A 23 -7.61 -6.51 -9.06
N ASP A 24 -6.64 -6.70 -8.17
CA ASP A 24 -6.80 -7.08 -6.78
C ASP A 24 -6.21 -6.00 -5.86
N MET A 25 -6.58 -6.03 -4.59
CA MET A 25 -6.05 -5.12 -3.57
C MET A 25 -5.52 -5.92 -2.38
N VAL A 26 -4.24 -5.79 -2.09
CA VAL A 26 -3.60 -6.34 -0.88
C VAL A 26 -3.13 -5.16 -0.05
N ILE A 27 -3.94 -4.84 0.95
CA ILE A 27 -3.82 -3.69 1.82
C ILE A 27 -2.88 -4.05 2.98
N VAL A 28 -1.75 -3.37 3.04
CA VAL A 28 -0.69 -3.55 4.01
C VAL A 28 -0.42 -2.25 4.76
N GLY A 29 0.16 -2.37 5.95
CA GLY A 29 0.50 -1.22 6.79
C GLY A 29 0.45 -1.59 8.27
N GLU A 30 0.98 -0.70 9.11
CA GLU A 30 1.10 -0.89 10.55
C GLU A 30 -0.25 -1.16 11.24
N ASN A 31 -0.18 -1.69 12.46
CA ASN A 31 -1.38 -1.88 13.29
C ASN A 31 -2.08 -0.53 13.51
N LYS A 32 -3.42 -0.53 13.49
CA LYS A 32 -4.27 0.65 13.71
C LYS A 32 -4.14 1.77 12.68
N VAL A 33 -3.43 1.55 11.56
CA VAL A 33 -3.33 2.53 10.47
C VAL A 33 -4.65 2.74 9.70
N GLY A 34 -5.69 1.95 10.00
CA GLY A 34 -7.01 2.09 9.38
C GLY A 34 -7.31 1.13 8.24
N LYS A 35 -6.68 -0.06 8.20
CA LYS A 35 -7.00 -1.12 7.21
C LYS A 35 -8.45 -1.59 7.28
N SER A 36 -8.95 -1.86 8.49
CA SER A 36 -10.36 -2.21 8.72
C SER A 36 -11.29 -1.06 8.33
N ASN A 37 -10.91 0.19 8.63
CA ASN A 37 -11.68 1.36 8.22
C ASN A 37 -11.67 1.56 6.70
N PHE A 38 -10.58 1.23 6.01
CA PHE A 38 -10.53 1.23 4.55
C PHE A 38 -11.52 0.21 3.95
N LEU A 39 -11.55 -1.04 4.48
CA LEU A 39 -12.57 -2.02 4.09
C LEU A 39 -13.97 -1.52 4.39
N ARG A 40 -14.19 -0.97 5.59
CA ARG A 40 -15.48 -0.42 6.02
C ARG A 40 -15.99 0.68 5.09
N ALA A 41 -15.11 1.55 4.59
CA ALA A 41 -15.45 2.57 3.61
C ALA A 41 -16.00 1.93 2.32
N ILE A 42 -15.35 0.88 1.80
CA ILE A 42 -15.82 0.16 0.62
C ILE A 42 -17.17 -0.54 0.91
N GLN A 43 -17.35 -1.10 2.11
CA GLN A 43 -18.63 -1.73 2.52
C GLN A 43 -19.80 -0.74 2.50
N LEU A 44 -19.58 0.53 2.89
CA LEU A 44 -20.64 1.56 2.84
C LEU A 44 -21.21 1.75 1.44
N VAL A 45 -20.44 1.44 0.40
CA VAL A 45 -20.84 1.55 -1.01
C VAL A 45 -21.39 0.23 -1.56
N LEU A 46 -20.77 -0.91 -1.27
CA LEU A 46 -20.98 -2.16 -2.02
C LEU A 46 -21.55 -3.33 -1.23
N ASP A 47 -21.47 -3.33 0.09
CA ASP A 47 -21.82 -4.51 0.90
C ASP A 47 -23.33 -4.61 1.09
N PRO A 48 -24.04 -5.57 0.46
CA PRO A 48 -25.50 -5.66 0.57
C PRO A 48 -25.99 -6.11 1.96
N SER A 49 -25.11 -6.62 2.83
CA SER A 49 -25.48 -7.09 4.17
C SER A 49 -25.66 -5.96 5.18
N LEU A 50 -25.10 -4.77 4.90
CA LEU A 50 -25.26 -3.62 5.78
C LEU A 50 -26.68 -3.06 5.73
N SER A 51 -27.27 -2.92 6.92
CA SER A 51 -28.59 -2.31 7.07
C SER A 51 -28.54 -0.80 6.83
N GLU A 52 -29.71 -0.21 6.60
CA GLU A 52 -29.89 1.25 6.52
C GLU A 52 -29.34 1.97 7.77
N ARG A 53 -29.41 1.32 8.93
CA ARG A 53 -28.86 1.84 10.18
C ARG A 53 -27.34 1.83 10.17
N ASP A 54 -26.72 0.75 9.67
CA ASP A 54 -25.26 0.62 9.59
C ASP A 54 -24.64 1.64 8.62
N ARG A 55 -25.43 2.13 7.66
CA ARG A 55 -25.06 3.20 6.73
C ARG A 55 -25.31 4.60 7.27
N ARG A 56 -25.97 4.76 8.41
CA ARG A 56 -26.06 6.06 9.10
C ARG A 56 -24.91 6.19 10.07
N LEU A 57 -23.97 7.07 9.74
CA LEU A 57 -22.77 7.27 10.55
C LEU A 57 -23.07 8.14 11.77
N GLY A 58 -22.43 7.82 12.90
CA GLY A 58 -22.31 8.73 14.05
C GLY A 58 -21.09 9.65 13.91
N LEU A 59 -20.96 10.64 14.81
CA LEU A 59 -19.85 11.61 14.83
C LEU A 59 -18.49 10.94 15.06
N GLU A 60 -18.46 9.77 15.68
CA GLU A 60 -17.29 8.93 15.88
C GLU A 60 -16.71 8.36 14.57
N HIS A 61 -17.50 8.36 13.50
CA HIS A 61 -17.05 7.92 12.17
C HIS A 61 -16.53 9.07 11.31
N PHE A 62 -16.64 10.32 11.77
CA PHE A 62 -16.06 11.48 11.10
C PHE A 62 -14.60 11.60 11.50
N TRP A 63 -13.78 12.12 10.59
CA TRP A 63 -12.37 12.36 10.89
C TRP A 63 -12.18 13.26 12.11
N ASP A 64 -11.40 12.77 13.08
CA ASP A 64 -11.21 13.46 14.37
C ASP A 64 -10.54 14.82 14.21
N GLY A 65 -9.74 15.02 13.16
CA GLY A 65 -9.13 16.32 12.86
C GLY A 65 -10.11 17.42 12.45
N LEU A 66 -11.40 17.11 12.26
CA LEU A 66 -12.46 18.12 12.14
C LEU A 66 -12.81 18.78 13.49
N GLY A 67 -12.50 18.16 14.63
CA GLY A 67 -12.82 18.70 15.95
C GLY A 67 -14.31 19.05 16.11
N ASP A 68 -14.59 20.30 16.48
CA ASP A 68 -15.96 20.80 16.67
C ASP A 68 -16.72 20.99 15.34
N ASP A 69 -16.03 21.04 14.20
CA ASP A 69 -16.61 21.22 12.87
C ASP A 69 -17.13 19.91 12.26
N LYS A 70 -17.16 18.81 13.02
CA LYS A 70 -17.74 17.53 12.56
C LYS A 70 -19.20 17.69 12.15
N LEU A 71 -19.98 18.44 12.92
CA LEU A 71 -21.37 18.75 12.57
C LEU A 71 -21.40 19.82 11.49
N GLY A 72 -22.08 19.54 10.38
CA GLY A 72 -22.01 20.33 9.14
C GLY A 72 -21.08 19.74 8.08
N SER A 73 -20.10 18.92 8.47
CA SER A 73 -19.18 18.26 7.54
C SER A 73 -19.84 17.12 6.77
N VAL A 74 -19.19 16.71 5.67
CA VAL A 74 -19.63 15.62 4.79
C VAL A 74 -18.59 14.52 4.78
N VAL A 75 -19.06 13.27 4.90
CA VAL A 75 -18.26 12.06 4.66
C VAL A 75 -18.58 11.57 3.26
N GLU A 76 -17.55 11.24 2.48
CA GLU A 76 -17.71 10.75 1.12
C GLU A 76 -16.78 9.57 0.85
N VAL A 77 -17.34 8.51 0.27
CA VAL A 77 -16.58 7.37 -0.26
C VAL A 77 -17.01 7.13 -1.70
N SER A 78 -16.07 7.25 -2.63
CA SER A 78 -16.30 7.04 -4.07
C SER A 78 -15.41 5.92 -4.58
N LEU A 79 -16.01 4.97 -5.29
CA LEU A 79 -15.33 3.85 -5.94
C LEU A 79 -15.50 3.98 -7.45
N GLU A 80 -14.39 3.92 -8.19
CA GLU A 80 -14.43 3.74 -9.64
C GLU A 80 -14.16 2.29 -10.00
N PHE A 81 -14.94 1.76 -10.93
CA PHE A 81 -14.88 0.39 -11.43
C PHE A 81 -14.41 0.42 -12.86
N THR A 82 -13.41 -0.41 -13.19
CA THR A 82 -12.96 -0.57 -14.57
C THR A 82 -13.29 -1.97 -15.07
N GLU A 83 -13.94 -2.00 -16.24
CA GLU A 83 -14.24 -3.23 -16.97
C GLU A 83 -13.55 -3.20 -18.34
N ARG A 84 -12.77 -4.25 -18.63
CA ARG A 84 -11.99 -4.41 -19.86
C ARG A 84 -12.66 -5.34 -20.86
N ALA A 85 -13.49 -6.27 -20.40
CA ALA A 85 -14.24 -7.18 -21.24
C ALA A 85 -15.63 -6.60 -21.52
N GLU A 86 -16.15 -6.79 -22.74
CA GLU A 86 -17.53 -6.40 -23.08
C GLU A 86 -18.55 -7.37 -22.45
N ASN A 87 -18.64 -7.37 -21.11
CA ASN A 87 -19.67 -8.12 -20.39
C ASN A 87 -20.95 -7.29 -20.33
N ALA A 88 -21.84 -7.49 -21.30
CA ALA A 88 -23.09 -6.75 -21.43
C ALA A 88 -24.00 -6.84 -20.19
N ARG A 89 -23.97 -7.95 -19.44
CA ARG A 89 -24.75 -8.11 -18.20
C ARG A 89 -24.26 -7.16 -17.11
N LEU A 90 -22.95 -7.17 -16.88
CA LEU A 90 -22.29 -6.31 -15.90
C LEU A 90 -22.43 -4.82 -16.25
N LEU A 91 -22.30 -4.47 -17.54
CA LEU A 91 -22.48 -3.10 -18.02
C LEU A 91 -23.91 -2.59 -17.83
N ARG A 92 -24.93 -3.46 -17.90
CA ARG A 92 -26.33 -3.08 -17.61
C ARG A 92 -26.48 -2.57 -16.18
N HIS A 93 -25.84 -3.22 -15.22
CA HIS A 93 -25.90 -2.81 -13.81
C HIS A 93 -25.11 -1.53 -13.52
N LEU A 94 -24.13 -1.20 -14.37
CA LEU A 94 -23.32 0.01 -14.27
C LEU A 94 -23.75 1.12 -15.23
N ALA A 95 -24.88 0.97 -15.94
CA ALA A 95 -25.33 1.95 -16.93
C ALA A 95 -25.54 3.33 -16.33
N ASP A 96 -26.07 3.39 -15.11
CA ASP A 96 -26.23 4.64 -14.37
C ASP A 96 -24.94 5.07 -13.65
N CYS A 97 -23.90 4.25 -13.67
CA CYS A 97 -22.62 4.57 -13.02
C CYS A 97 -21.63 5.26 -13.96
N VAL A 98 -21.92 5.44 -15.26
CA VAL A 98 -20.91 5.77 -16.28
C VAL A 98 -20.17 7.08 -15.95
N VAL A 99 -18.85 7.01 -16.00
CA VAL A 99 -17.94 8.17 -16.04
C VAL A 99 -17.20 8.23 -17.38
N ASP A 100 -16.77 7.08 -17.90
CA ASP A 100 -16.17 6.93 -19.22
C ASP A 100 -16.74 5.67 -19.88
N VAL A 101 -17.26 5.79 -21.10
CA VAL A 101 -17.79 4.65 -21.85
C VAL A 101 -16.68 3.74 -22.40
N GLY A 102 -15.42 4.18 -22.35
CA GLY A 102 -14.26 3.39 -22.69
C GLY A 102 -13.92 3.33 -24.18
N PRO A 103 -13.08 2.35 -24.60
CA PRO A 103 -12.49 1.28 -23.77
C PRO A 103 -11.21 1.70 -23.01
N PRO A 104 -11.03 1.30 -21.73
CA PRO A 104 -11.94 0.48 -20.93
C PRO A 104 -13.09 1.29 -20.32
N PHE A 105 -14.25 0.66 -20.10
CA PHE A 105 -15.38 1.29 -19.42
C PHE A 105 -15.01 1.65 -17.98
N VAL A 106 -15.43 2.84 -17.53
CA VAL A 106 -15.26 3.30 -16.15
C VAL A 106 -16.60 3.75 -15.58
N GLY A 107 -17.07 3.05 -14.56
CA GLY A 107 -18.21 3.45 -13.75
C GLY A 107 -17.76 4.01 -12.40
N ARG A 108 -18.56 4.87 -11.76
CA ARG A 108 -18.35 5.36 -10.40
C ARG A 108 -19.62 5.19 -9.58
N VAL A 109 -19.44 4.78 -8.33
CA VAL A 109 -20.50 4.77 -7.32
C VAL A 109 -19.98 5.52 -6.10
N THR A 110 -20.80 6.43 -5.56
CA THR A 110 -20.43 7.26 -4.43
C THR A 110 -21.44 7.10 -3.30
N TYR A 111 -20.95 6.72 -2.13
CA TYR A 111 -21.65 6.90 -0.86
C TYR A 111 -21.33 8.29 -0.31
N ARG A 112 -22.35 9.05 0.07
CA ARG A 112 -22.18 10.36 0.72
C ARG A 112 -23.09 10.46 1.92
N TYR A 113 -22.52 10.83 3.07
CA TYR A 113 -23.26 11.15 4.29
C TYR A 113 -23.15 12.63 4.58
N ARG A 114 -24.28 13.34 4.52
CA ARG A 114 -24.35 14.81 4.50
C ARG A 114 -25.54 15.35 5.29
N PRO A 115 -25.53 16.63 5.67
CA PRO A 115 -26.75 17.33 6.09
C PRO A 115 -27.80 17.29 4.97
N LYS A 116 -29.07 17.14 5.35
CA LYS A 116 -30.20 17.14 4.42
C LYS A 116 -30.26 18.47 3.64
N PRO A 117 -30.47 18.45 2.32
CA PRO A 117 -30.44 19.66 1.49
C PRO A 117 -31.54 20.66 1.85
N ASP A 118 -32.69 20.17 2.32
CA ASP A 118 -33.87 21.00 2.62
C ASP A 118 -33.88 21.58 4.05
N LEU A 119 -32.74 21.54 4.75
CA LEU A 119 -32.62 22.16 6.08
C LEU A 119 -32.75 23.68 5.98
N GLY A 120 -33.65 24.26 6.78
CA GLY A 120 -33.82 25.72 6.90
C GLY A 120 -32.70 26.44 7.68
N GLY A 121 -31.59 25.76 7.98
CA GLY A 121 -30.48 26.25 8.80
C GLY A 121 -29.34 25.23 8.92
N PRO A 122 -28.28 25.51 9.70
CA PRO A 122 -27.20 24.54 9.94
C PRO A 122 -27.73 23.30 10.69
N PRO A 123 -27.14 22.11 10.47
CA PRO A 123 -27.55 20.92 11.20
C PRO A 123 -27.28 21.08 12.69
N THR A 124 -28.21 20.59 13.51
CA THR A 124 -28.14 20.64 14.98
C THR A 124 -27.87 19.27 15.59
N SER A 125 -28.15 18.20 14.85
CA SER A 125 -27.92 16.82 15.28
C SER A 125 -27.73 15.87 14.10
N MET A 126 -27.34 14.62 14.38
CA MET A 126 -27.26 13.56 13.36
C MET A 126 -28.62 13.17 12.76
N ALA A 127 -29.75 13.59 13.36
CA ALA A 127 -31.07 13.41 12.77
C ALA A 127 -31.28 14.30 11.53
N ASP A 128 -30.50 15.37 11.41
CA ASP A 128 -30.49 16.29 10.27
C ASP A 128 -29.66 15.76 9.10
N TYR A 129 -29.08 14.57 9.23
CA TYR A 129 -28.28 13.93 8.20
C TYR A 129 -29.03 12.85 7.43
N GLU A 130 -28.61 12.67 6.19
CA GLU A 130 -28.99 11.58 5.31
C GLU A 130 -27.72 10.96 4.69
N TYR A 131 -27.83 9.70 4.28
CA TYR A 131 -26.89 9.17 3.31
C TYR A 131 -27.59 9.02 1.96
N VAL A 132 -26.80 9.12 0.90
CA VAL A 132 -27.20 8.82 -0.47
C VAL A 132 -26.13 7.95 -1.12
N ILE A 133 -26.53 7.02 -1.98
CA ILE A 133 -25.62 6.21 -2.80
C ILE A 133 -26.01 6.44 -4.26
N PHE A 134 -25.13 7.04 -5.05
CA PHE A 134 -25.47 7.46 -6.41
C PHE A 134 -24.40 7.07 -7.44
N GLY A 135 -24.83 6.98 -8.68
CA GLY A 135 -24.03 6.59 -9.84
C GLY A 135 -23.46 7.78 -10.62
N GLY A 136 -22.23 7.62 -11.10
CA GLY A 136 -21.56 8.61 -11.93
C GLY A 136 -21.16 9.85 -11.15
N VAL A 137 -21.53 11.03 -11.66
CA VAL A 137 -21.20 12.34 -11.05
C VAL A 137 -22.42 13.08 -10.50
N ASP A 138 -23.63 12.62 -10.85
CA ASP A 138 -24.88 13.28 -10.48
C ASP A 138 -25.46 12.66 -9.19
N PRO A 139 -25.58 13.42 -8.10
CA PRO A 139 -26.17 12.93 -6.85
C PRO A 139 -27.63 12.49 -6.94
N GLU A 140 -28.37 12.95 -7.95
CA GLU A 140 -29.78 12.57 -8.16
C GLU A 140 -29.94 11.17 -8.77
N ASN A 141 -28.85 10.59 -9.23
CA ASN A 141 -28.83 9.29 -9.86
C ASN A 141 -28.69 8.17 -8.81
N ASP A 142 -29.74 7.98 -8.03
CA ASP A 142 -29.76 7.03 -6.91
C ASP A 142 -29.58 5.58 -7.38
N ILE A 143 -28.70 4.85 -6.69
CA ILE A 143 -28.41 3.44 -6.97
C ILE A 143 -29.09 2.57 -5.92
N GLY A 144 -30.13 1.89 -6.40
CA GLY A 144 -30.87 0.88 -5.65
C GLY A 144 -30.04 -0.33 -5.21
N SER A 145 -30.66 -1.22 -4.45
CA SER A 145 -30.04 -2.44 -3.92
C SER A 145 -29.61 -3.44 -5.00
N ASP A 146 -30.21 -3.39 -6.18
CA ASP A 146 -29.99 -4.38 -7.25
C ASP A 146 -28.54 -4.41 -7.73
N MET A 147 -27.91 -3.25 -7.92
CA MET A 147 -26.49 -3.20 -8.30
C MET A 147 -25.61 -3.86 -7.24
N ARG A 148 -25.85 -3.56 -5.95
CA ARG A 148 -25.11 -4.16 -4.82
C ARG A 148 -25.40 -5.65 -4.66
N ARG A 149 -26.57 -6.13 -5.07
CA ARG A 149 -26.91 -7.56 -5.08
C ARG A 149 -26.17 -8.31 -6.18
N MET A 150 -26.06 -7.72 -7.37
CA MET A 150 -25.43 -8.35 -8.55
C MET A 150 -23.90 -8.19 -8.58
N THR A 151 -23.37 -7.14 -7.95
CA THR A 151 -21.93 -6.85 -7.85
C THR A 151 -21.45 -6.59 -6.41
N PRO A 152 -21.72 -7.50 -5.46
CA PRO A 152 -21.51 -7.25 -4.04
C PRO A 152 -20.03 -7.21 -3.65
N LEU A 153 -19.77 -6.48 -2.56
CA LEU A 153 -18.62 -6.75 -1.70
C LEU A 153 -19.03 -7.79 -0.66
N ASP A 154 -18.36 -8.95 -0.69
CA ASP A 154 -18.57 -10.07 0.23
C ASP A 154 -17.40 -10.08 1.23
N VAL A 155 -17.64 -9.63 2.46
CA VAL A 155 -16.60 -9.43 3.46
C VAL A 155 -16.56 -10.57 4.46
N GLN A 156 -15.39 -11.19 4.56
CA GLN A 156 -15.05 -12.14 5.59
C GLN A 156 -14.19 -11.41 6.62
N GLY A 157 -14.70 -11.31 7.86
CA GLY A 157 -13.95 -10.74 8.97
C GLY A 157 -12.73 -11.59 9.33
N ALA A 158 -12.05 -11.24 10.43
CA ALA A 158 -10.97 -12.08 10.94
C ALA A 158 -11.47 -13.52 11.12
N LEU A 159 -10.88 -14.47 10.38
CA LEU A 159 -11.30 -15.88 10.29
C LEU A 159 -11.17 -16.66 11.62
N ARG A 160 -11.02 -15.99 12.76
CA ARG A 160 -10.98 -16.59 14.10
C ARG A 160 -12.29 -17.29 14.46
N ASP A 161 -13.40 -16.89 13.84
CA ASP A 161 -14.74 -17.42 14.11
C ASP A 161 -15.27 -18.39 13.04
N ALA A 162 -14.43 -18.84 12.09
CA ALA A 162 -14.86 -19.74 11.02
C ALA A 162 -15.50 -21.04 11.55
N GLU A 163 -15.05 -21.54 12.71
CA GLU A 163 -15.67 -22.69 13.39
C GLU A 163 -17.14 -22.43 13.75
N LYS A 164 -17.45 -21.25 14.28
CA LYS A 164 -18.83 -20.87 14.64
C LYS A 164 -19.70 -20.72 13.41
N GLU A 165 -19.15 -20.13 12.34
CA GLU A 165 -19.86 -19.97 11.08
C GLU A 165 -20.15 -21.31 10.41
N LEU A 166 -19.17 -22.22 10.37
CA LEU A 166 -19.32 -23.58 9.84
C LEU A 166 -20.33 -24.40 10.65
N ALA A 167 -20.34 -24.24 11.98
CA ALA A 167 -21.28 -24.93 12.87
C ALA A 167 -22.72 -24.40 12.76
N SER A 168 -22.90 -23.12 12.39
CA SER A 168 -24.20 -22.48 12.28
C SER A 168 -24.83 -22.69 10.91
N TRP A 169 -25.89 -23.50 10.83
CA TRP A 169 -26.63 -23.74 9.56
C TRP A 169 -27.01 -22.46 8.82
N ARG A 170 -27.39 -21.39 9.54
CA ARG A 170 -27.86 -20.15 8.91
C ARG A 170 -26.78 -19.38 8.15
N HIS A 171 -25.53 -19.50 8.59
CA HIS A 171 -24.40 -18.74 8.05
C HIS A 171 -23.36 -19.63 7.36
N SER A 172 -23.52 -20.95 7.47
CA SER A 172 -22.57 -21.92 6.91
C SER A 172 -22.59 -21.90 5.38
N PRO A 173 -21.42 -21.76 4.74
CA PRO A 173 -21.27 -21.91 3.28
C PRO A 173 -21.66 -23.30 2.75
N LEU A 174 -21.85 -24.29 3.64
CA LEU A 174 -22.34 -25.62 3.28
C LEU A 174 -23.82 -25.65 2.93
N ARG A 175 -24.61 -24.74 3.50
CA ARG A 175 -26.06 -24.77 3.38
C ARG A 175 -26.52 -24.77 1.92
N PRO A 176 -26.05 -23.86 1.05
CA PRO A 176 -26.44 -23.85 -0.36
C PRO A 176 -26.08 -25.16 -1.07
N LEU A 177 -24.92 -25.74 -0.78
CA LEU A 177 -24.47 -27.00 -1.39
C LEU A 177 -25.35 -28.19 -0.97
N ILE A 178 -25.84 -28.19 0.28
CA ILE A 178 -26.76 -29.23 0.78
C ILE A 178 -28.18 -29.01 0.25
N GLU A 179 -28.62 -27.76 0.12
CA GLU A 179 -29.92 -27.43 -0.48
C GLU A 179 -29.95 -27.83 -1.97
N GLU A 180 -28.86 -27.61 -2.71
CA GLU A 180 -28.68 -28.08 -4.10
C GLU A 180 -28.67 -29.61 -4.20
N LEU A 181 -27.99 -30.29 -3.28
CA LEU A 181 -28.05 -31.76 -3.20
C LEU A 181 -29.49 -32.23 -3.02
N ALA A 182 -30.28 -31.56 -2.18
CA ALA A 182 -31.68 -31.88 -2.02
C ALA A 182 -32.41 -31.72 -3.38
N GLU A 183 -32.27 -30.58 -4.04
CA GLU A 183 -32.95 -30.28 -5.31
C GLU A 183 -32.57 -31.23 -6.45
N THR A 184 -31.35 -31.76 -6.46
CA THR A 184 -30.86 -32.66 -7.51
C THR A 184 -31.23 -34.12 -7.32
N LEU A 185 -31.63 -34.54 -6.11
CA LEU A 185 -32.16 -35.89 -5.84
C LEU A 185 -33.51 -36.07 -6.52
N SER A 186 -33.65 -37.17 -7.27
CA SER A 186 -34.92 -37.52 -7.93
C SER A 186 -36.01 -37.88 -6.91
N ASP A 187 -37.28 -37.76 -7.31
CA ASP A 187 -38.40 -38.16 -6.43
C ASP A 187 -38.30 -39.64 -6.02
N ASP A 188 -37.84 -40.50 -6.93
CA ASP A 188 -37.62 -41.92 -6.65
C ASP A 188 -36.51 -42.13 -5.60
N ASP A 189 -35.37 -41.43 -5.71
CA ASP A 189 -34.28 -41.51 -4.72
C ASP A 189 -34.72 -40.97 -3.35
N ARG A 190 -35.54 -39.91 -3.34
CA ARG A 190 -36.08 -39.31 -2.11
C ARG A 190 -36.98 -40.28 -1.37
N ASP A 191 -37.87 -40.97 -2.09
CA ASP A 191 -38.79 -41.95 -1.54
C ASP A 191 -38.05 -43.21 -1.08
N GLU A 192 -37.02 -43.66 -1.81
CA GLU A 192 -36.14 -44.76 -1.42
C GLU A 192 -35.44 -44.45 -0.09
N ILE A 193 -34.75 -43.30 0.02
CA ILE A 193 -34.05 -42.90 1.24
C ILE A 193 -35.03 -42.75 2.41
N GLN A 194 -36.20 -42.14 2.20
CA GLN A 194 -37.22 -41.98 3.26
C GLN A 194 -37.73 -43.33 3.77
N THR A 195 -37.90 -44.31 2.88
CA THR A 195 -38.31 -45.68 3.25
C THR A 195 -37.24 -46.35 4.11
N GLU A 196 -35.97 -46.27 3.72
CA GLU A 196 -34.86 -46.85 4.51
C GLU A 196 -34.78 -46.23 5.92
N ILE A 197 -35.03 -44.92 6.04
CA ILE A 197 -35.07 -44.22 7.34
C ILE A 197 -36.23 -44.74 8.20
N ASP A 198 -37.43 -44.83 7.63
CA ASP A 198 -38.62 -45.27 8.36
C ASP A 198 -38.49 -46.73 8.84
N ASP A 199 -37.85 -47.58 8.03
CA ASP A 199 -37.52 -48.97 8.38
C ASP A 199 -36.51 -49.02 9.55
N ALA A 200 -35.42 -48.24 9.48
CA ALA A 200 -34.43 -48.17 10.55
C ALA A 200 -35.03 -47.62 11.86
N GLN A 201 -35.91 -46.62 11.78
CA GLN A 201 -36.63 -46.08 12.95
C GLN A 201 -37.56 -47.12 13.58
N SER A 202 -38.25 -47.89 12.75
CA SER A 202 -39.13 -48.98 13.17
C SER A 202 -38.34 -50.09 13.86
N GLU A 203 -37.19 -50.47 13.29
CA GLU A 203 -36.28 -51.45 13.89
C GLU A 203 -35.82 -51.00 15.29
N LEU A 204 -35.38 -49.75 15.43
CA LEU A 204 -34.94 -49.21 16.72
C LEU A 204 -36.07 -49.21 17.76
N THR A 205 -37.25 -48.71 17.40
CA THR A 205 -38.42 -48.62 18.30
C THR A 205 -38.93 -50.00 18.73
N SER A 206 -38.70 -51.03 17.92
CA SER A 206 -39.06 -52.42 18.22
C SER A 206 -38.15 -53.08 19.27
N ARG A 207 -37.01 -52.46 19.63
CA ARG A 207 -36.06 -53.04 20.58
C ARG A 207 -36.69 -53.19 21.98
N PRO A 208 -36.55 -54.36 22.63
CA PRO A 208 -37.23 -54.67 23.88
C PRO A 208 -36.86 -53.70 25.01
N GLU A 209 -35.64 -53.15 25.01
CA GLU A 209 -35.17 -52.16 25.98
C GLU A 209 -35.96 -50.85 25.89
N ILE A 210 -36.26 -50.38 24.67
CA ILE A 210 -37.00 -49.14 24.45
C ILE A 210 -38.46 -49.33 24.81
N GLN A 211 -39.07 -50.44 24.39
CA GLN A 211 -40.44 -50.79 24.76
C GLN A 211 -40.60 -50.94 26.28
N ALA A 212 -39.61 -51.52 26.96
CA ALA A 212 -39.62 -51.62 28.43
C ALA A 212 -39.62 -50.25 29.11
N VAL A 213 -38.86 -49.27 28.60
CA VAL A 213 -38.87 -47.89 29.11
C VAL A 213 -40.22 -47.22 28.82
N ALA A 214 -40.75 -47.35 27.61
CA ALA A 214 -42.07 -46.84 27.23
C ALA A 214 -43.17 -47.33 28.17
N ASN A 215 -43.21 -48.64 28.40
CA ASN A 215 -44.16 -49.30 29.29
C ASN A 215 -44.00 -48.84 30.74
N ARG A 216 -42.77 -48.63 31.23
CA ARG A 216 -42.53 -48.10 32.57
C ARG A 216 -43.05 -46.67 32.73
N ILE A 217 -42.87 -45.82 31.73
CA ILE A 217 -43.39 -44.44 31.73
C ILE A 217 -44.91 -44.47 31.69
N ALA A 218 -45.51 -45.24 30.79
CA ALA A 218 -46.95 -45.39 30.66
C ALA A 218 -47.59 -45.86 31.98
N THR A 219 -47.04 -46.92 32.59
CA THR A 219 -47.49 -47.44 33.89
C THR A 219 -47.40 -46.39 34.99
N ARG A 220 -46.31 -45.60 35.01
CA ARG A 220 -46.13 -44.53 36.01
C ARG A 220 -47.14 -43.41 35.80
N LEU A 221 -47.42 -43.04 34.55
CA LEU A 221 -48.36 -41.99 34.20
C LEU A 221 -49.80 -42.42 34.53
N GLU A 222 -50.17 -43.66 34.22
CA GLU A 222 -51.44 -44.27 34.63
C GLU A 222 -51.63 -44.24 36.15
N ALA A 223 -50.60 -44.56 36.92
CA ALA A 223 -50.65 -44.50 38.38
C ALA A 223 -50.80 -43.06 38.92
N MET A 224 -50.39 -42.04 38.17
CA MET A 224 -50.45 -40.63 38.59
C MET A 224 -51.75 -39.94 38.21
N VAL A 225 -52.29 -40.21 37.02
CA VAL A 225 -53.42 -39.45 36.46
C VAL A 225 -54.69 -40.29 36.29
N GLY A 226 -54.62 -41.60 36.52
CA GLY A 226 -55.73 -42.54 36.35
C GLY A 226 -56.02 -42.87 34.88
N THR A 227 -56.66 -44.02 34.65
CA THR A 227 -56.86 -44.61 33.30
C THR A 227 -57.79 -43.81 32.38
N GLN A 228 -58.56 -42.86 32.91
CA GLN A 228 -59.45 -42.00 32.09
C GLN A 228 -58.75 -40.77 31.51
N HIS A 229 -57.55 -40.45 31.99
CA HIS A 229 -56.76 -39.30 31.55
C HIS A 229 -55.43 -39.72 30.90
N THR A 230 -55.25 -41.00 30.62
CA THR A 230 -54.02 -41.52 30.00
C THR A 230 -54.08 -41.45 28.48
N VAL A 231 -53.00 -40.96 27.89
CA VAL A 231 -52.78 -40.92 26.45
C VAL A 231 -51.93 -42.14 26.08
N PRO A 232 -52.24 -42.88 25.00
CA PRO A 232 -51.36 -43.94 24.52
C PRO A 232 -49.97 -43.37 24.23
N LEU A 233 -48.97 -43.85 24.97
CA LEU A 233 -47.59 -43.39 24.91
C LEU A 233 -46.77 -44.40 24.12
N SER A 234 -46.19 -43.95 23.02
CA SER A 234 -45.11 -44.64 22.33
C SER A 234 -43.82 -43.84 22.51
N LEU A 235 -42.70 -44.56 22.59
CA LEU A 235 -41.37 -43.99 22.73
C LEU A 235 -40.65 -44.30 21.42
N GLY A 236 -40.63 -43.32 20.52
CA GLY A 236 -40.04 -43.43 19.20
C GLY A 236 -39.29 -42.16 18.82
N LEU A 237 -38.58 -42.20 17.70
CA LEU A 237 -38.01 -41.01 17.10
C LEU A 237 -39.13 -40.20 16.43
N THR A 238 -39.02 -38.87 16.43
CA THR A 238 -39.94 -38.02 15.65
C THR A 238 -39.82 -38.39 14.17
N PRO A 239 -40.92 -38.43 13.39
CA PRO A 239 -40.84 -38.68 11.95
C PRO A 239 -39.84 -37.71 11.33
N THR A 240 -38.71 -38.23 10.86
CA THR A 240 -37.64 -37.39 10.33
C THR A 240 -37.86 -37.30 8.83
N ARG A 241 -38.38 -36.16 8.38
CA ARG A 241 -38.42 -35.85 6.95
C ARG A 241 -37.00 -35.79 6.41
N LEU A 242 -36.77 -36.29 5.20
CA LEU A 242 -35.48 -36.18 4.51
C LEU A 242 -34.87 -34.77 4.59
N ASP A 243 -35.68 -33.72 4.41
CA ASP A 243 -35.23 -32.31 4.53
C ASP A 243 -34.60 -31.98 5.91
N ALA A 244 -35.12 -32.58 6.99
CA ALA A 244 -34.61 -32.39 8.33
C ALA A 244 -33.28 -33.14 8.55
N LEU A 245 -33.10 -34.29 7.90
CA LEU A 245 -31.84 -35.06 7.92
C LEU A 245 -30.76 -34.39 7.07
N LEU A 246 -31.10 -33.88 5.88
CA LEU A 246 -30.17 -33.12 5.05
C LEU A 246 -29.65 -31.88 5.79
N ARG A 247 -30.53 -31.15 6.49
CA ARG A 247 -30.11 -30.04 7.40
C ARG A 247 -29.26 -30.52 8.58
N GLY A 248 -29.35 -31.80 8.93
CA GLY A 248 -28.54 -32.47 9.93
C GLY A 248 -27.15 -32.86 9.43
N LEU A 249 -26.90 -32.85 8.12
CA LEU A 249 -25.59 -33.16 7.57
C LEU A 249 -24.55 -32.17 8.11
N ARG A 250 -23.40 -32.73 8.47
CA ARG A 250 -22.23 -31.99 8.96
C ARG A 250 -21.02 -32.50 8.22
N LEU A 251 -20.07 -31.62 7.97
CA LEU A 251 -18.74 -32.04 7.55
C LEU A 251 -18.05 -32.72 8.73
N LEU A 252 -17.47 -33.88 8.44
CA LEU A 252 -16.71 -34.68 9.38
C LEU A 252 -15.25 -34.75 8.94
N ILE A 253 -14.34 -34.74 9.90
CA ILE A 253 -12.89 -34.85 9.72
C ILE A 253 -12.37 -36.18 10.27
N ASP A 254 -11.11 -36.50 9.98
CA ASP A 254 -10.42 -37.73 10.42
C ASP A 254 -11.21 -39.02 10.14
N GLY A 255 -11.61 -39.19 8.87
CA GLY A 255 -12.31 -40.40 8.43
C GLY A 255 -13.73 -40.52 8.98
N GLY A 256 -14.38 -39.42 9.35
CA GLY A 256 -15.78 -39.41 9.79
C GLY A 256 -15.97 -39.48 11.30
N THR A 257 -14.90 -39.38 12.09
CA THR A 257 -14.95 -39.61 13.55
C THR A 257 -15.21 -38.35 14.36
N ARG A 258 -14.95 -37.17 13.79
CA ARG A 258 -14.99 -35.88 14.50
C ARG A 258 -15.68 -34.81 13.68
N GLY A 259 -16.35 -33.87 14.36
CA GLY A 259 -16.96 -32.71 13.71
C GLY A 259 -15.92 -31.61 13.45
N ILE A 260 -16.27 -30.60 12.64
CA ILE A 260 -15.41 -29.43 12.41
C ILE A 260 -15.05 -28.70 13.71
N SER A 261 -15.94 -28.72 14.72
CA SER A 261 -15.67 -28.13 16.03
C SER A 261 -14.47 -28.75 16.75
N ASP A 262 -14.05 -29.95 16.34
CA ASP A 262 -12.88 -30.65 16.87
C ASP A 262 -11.65 -30.49 15.96
N ALA A 263 -11.79 -29.76 14.85
CA ALA A 263 -10.69 -29.43 13.95
C ALA A 263 -9.75 -28.41 14.59
N SER A 264 -8.52 -28.30 14.07
CA SER A 264 -7.72 -27.13 14.38
C SER A 264 -8.33 -25.88 13.74
N VAL A 265 -8.26 -24.73 14.40
CA VAL A 265 -8.73 -23.43 13.87
C VAL A 265 -8.22 -23.19 12.44
N GLY A 266 -6.95 -23.52 12.17
CA GLY A 266 -6.37 -23.39 10.82
C GLY A 266 -7.01 -24.30 9.78
N SER A 267 -7.39 -25.53 10.15
CA SER A 267 -8.13 -26.45 9.28
C SER A 267 -9.57 -25.97 9.04
N ALA A 268 -10.23 -25.43 10.05
CA ALA A 268 -11.55 -24.83 9.90
C ALA A 268 -11.51 -23.63 8.93
N ASN A 269 -10.50 -22.76 9.04
CA ASN A 269 -10.31 -21.62 8.14
C ASN A 269 -10.07 -22.05 6.69
N LEU A 270 -9.29 -23.11 6.48
CA LEU A 270 -9.09 -23.71 5.15
C LEU A 270 -10.40 -24.23 4.54
N ILE A 271 -11.15 -25.02 5.30
CA ILE A 271 -12.43 -25.60 4.86
C ILE A 271 -13.40 -24.47 4.55
N PHE A 272 -13.48 -23.46 5.42
CA PHE A 272 -14.33 -22.29 5.22
C PHE A 272 -14.02 -21.57 3.92
N LEU A 273 -12.75 -21.23 3.67
CA LEU A 273 -12.34 -20.54 2.45
C LEU A 273 -12.59 -21.38 1.20
N ALA A 274 -12.40 -22.70 1.26
CA ALA A 274 -12.71 -23.60 0.15
C ALA A 274 -14.22 -23.62 -0.17
N LEU A 275 -15.06 -23.74 0.86
CA LEU A 275 -16.51 -23.73 0.69
C LEU A 275 -17.01 -22.37 0.23
N LYS A 276 -16.43 -21.27 0.73
CA LYS A 276 -16.72 -19.91 0.23
C LYS A 276 -16.37 -19.77 -1.24
N SER A 277 -15.23 -20.31 -1.68
CA SER A 277 -14.89 -20.31 -3.10
C SER A 277 -15.94 -21.02 -3.95
N LEU A 278 -16.41 -22.20 -3.52
CA LEU A 278 -17.47 -22.95 -4.21
C LEU A 278 -18.80 -22.19 -4.22
N GLU A 279 -19.19 -21.60 -3.09
CA GLU A 279 -20.41 -20.78 -2.97
C GLU A 279 -20.37 -19.60 -3.95
N LEU A 280 -19.23 -18.89 -4.04
CA LEU A 280 -19.06 -17.76 -4.96
C LEU A 280 -19.13 -18.18 -6.44
N ASP A 281 -18.51 -19.30 -6.79
CA ASP A 281 -18.58 -19.83 -8.16
C ASP A 281 -20.02 -20.22 -8.54
N ARG A 282 -20.76 -20.86 -7.61
CA ARG A 282 -22.18 -21.21 -7.81
C ARG A 282 -23.05 -19.97 -8.04
N LEU A 283 -22.89 -18.94 -7.21
CA LEU A 283 -23.66 -17.70 -7.31
C LEU A 283 -23.48 -17.01 -8.67
N VAL A 284 -22.30 -17.12 -9.27
CA VAL A 284 -22.04 -16.63 -10.63
C VAL A 284 -22.67 -17.55 -11.68
N ALA A 285 -22.53 -18.86 -11.54
CA ALA A 285 -23.08 -19.84 -12.48
C ALA A 285 -24.60 -19.76 -12.59
N ASP A 286 -25.28 -19.58 -11.45
CA ASP A 286 -26.75 -19.49 -11.36
C ASP A 286 -27.29 -18.10 -11.78
N GLY A 287 -26.40 -17.16 -12.08
CA GLY A 287 -26.78 -15.78 -12.43
C GLY A 287 -27.35 -14.99 -11.26
N GLU A 288 -27.14 -15.44 -10.02
CA GLU A 288 -27.47 -14.69 -8.81
C GLU A 288 -26.53 -13.48 -8.61
N ARG A 289 -25.31 -13.55 -9.15
CA ARG A 289 -24.30 -12.49 -9.17
C ARG A 289 -23.59 -12.44 -10.53
N ASP A 290 -23.22 -11.24 -10.99
CA ASP A 290 -22.40 -11.06 -12.19
C ASP A 290 -20.91 -10.90 -11.86
N HIS A 291 -20.59 -10.36 -10.68
CA HIS A 291 -19.21 -10.21 -10.18
C HIS A 291 -19.21 -10.17 -8.66
N THR A 292 -18.16 -10.68 -8.00
CA THR A 292 -17.99 -10.53 -6.55
C THR A 292 -16.67 -9.85 -6.21
N PHE A 293 -16.71 -8.82 -5.35
CA PHE A 293 -15.53 -8.33 -4.66
C PHE A 293 -15.39 -9.13 -3.36
N PHE A 294 -14.52 -10.13 -3.34
CA PHE A 294 -14.30 -10.95 -2.16
C PHE A 294 -13.26 -10.31 -1.26
N ALA A 295 -13.69 -9.87 -0.08
CA ALA A 295 -12.82 -9.24 0.89
C ALA A 295 -12.52 -10.15 2.08
N VAL A 296 -11.26 -10.22 2.53
CA VAL A 296 -10.87 -10.96 3.73
C VAL A 296 -10.00 -10.11 4.63
N GLU A 297 -10.40 -9.98 5.89
CA GLU A 297 -9.65 -9.28 6.93
C GLU A 297 -8.75 -10.23 7.74
N GLU A 298 -7.50 -9.82 7.96
CA GLU A 298 -6.46 -10.58 8.68
C GLU A 298 -6.48 -12.11 8.42
N PRO A 299 -6.38 -12.52 7.14
CA PRO A 299 -6.51 -13.91 6.74
C PRO A 299 -5.45 -14.85 7.34
N GLU A 300 -4.31 -14.32 7.74
CA GLU A 300 -3.19 -15.08 8.30
C GLU A 300 -3.46 -15.70 9.68
N ALA A 301 -4.51 -15.27 10.37
CA ALA A 301 -4.83 -15.75 11.72
C ALA A 301 -4.98 -17.28 11.74
N HIS A 302 -4.21 -17.95 12.60
CA HIS A 302 -4.23 -19.40 12.80
C HIS A 302 -3.87 -20.26 11.57
N LEU A 303 -3.32 -19.67 10.51
CA LEU A 303 -2.84 -20.41 9.33
C LEU A 303 -1.32 -20.54 9.33
N HIS A 304 -0.82 -21.75 9.07
CA HIS A 304 0.61 -21.97 8.88
C HIS A 304 1.13 -21.18 7.66
N PRO A 305 2.34 -20.58 7.69
CA PRO A 305 2.89 -19.79 6.59
C PRO A 305 2.83 -20.42 5.20
N HIS A 306 3.03 -21.74 5.10
CA HIS A 306 2.92 -22.46 3.83
C HIS A 306 1.49 -22.46 3.26
N LEU A 307 0.49 -22.58 4.14
CA LEU A 307 -0.92 -22.55 3.77
C LEU A 307 -1.32 -21.14 3.34
N GLN A 308 -0.89 -20.10 4.06
CA GLN A 308 -1.12 -18.70 3.68
C GLN A 308 -0.71 -18.45 2.22
N ARG A 309 0.52 -18.87 1.85
CA ARG A 309 1.02 -18.72 0.47
C ARG A 309 0.21 -19.50 -0.56
N LEU A 310 -0.19 -20.73 -0.26
CA LEU A 310 -0.93 -21.59 -1.21
C LEU A 310 -2.34 -21.04 -1.47
N ILE A 311 -3.07 -20.70 -0.41
CA ILE A 311 -4.45 -20.21 -0.49
C ILE A 311 -4.50 -18.87 -1.21
N TYR A 312 -3.69 -17.89 -0.79
CA TYR A 312 -3.79 -16.55 -1.36
C TYR A 312 -3.21 -16.44 -2.76
N ARG A 313 -2.32 -17.35 -3.18
CA ARG A 313 -1.98 -17.50 -4.60
C ARG A 313 -3.19 -17.86 -5.46
N HIS A 314 -4.09 -18.71 -4.95
CA HIS A 314 -5.32 -19.10 -5.64
C HIS A 314 -6.30 -17.92 -5.74
N PHE A 315 -6.58 -17.25 -4.62
CA PHE A 315 -7.53 -16.12 -4.60
C PHE A 315 -7.02 -14.88 -5.35
N LEU A 316 -5.71 -14.65 -5.42
CA LEU A 316 -5.11 -13.54 -6.16
C LEU A 316 -4.84 -13.86 -7.64
N GLY A 317 -5.33 -14.99 -8.15
CA GLY A 317 -5.24 -15.33 -9.58
C GLY A 317 -3.81 -15.51 -10.10
N THR A 318 -2.84 -15.79 -9.23
CA THR A 318 -1.42 -15.95 -9.63
C THR A 318 -1.13 -17.30 -10.30
N GLN A 319 -2.11 -18.20 -10.34
CA GLN A 319 -2.04 -19.47 -11.05
C GLN A 319 -2.68 -19.33 -12.45
N PRO A 320 -2.10 -19.93 -13.50
CA PRO A 320 -2.77 -20.03 -14.78
C PRO A 320 -4.04 -20.87 -14.61
N ARG A 321 -5.22 -20.22 -14.64
CA ARG A 321 -6.50 -20.91 -14.63
C ARG A 321 -6.71 -21.54 -16.01
N GLY A 322 -6.94 -22.85 -16.06
CA GLY A 322 -7.14 -23.62 -17.30
C GLY A 322 -8.51 -23.45 -17.96
N ALA A 323 -9.17 -22.30 -17.80
CA ALA A 323 -10.45 -22.03 -18.45
C ALA A 323 -10.49 -20.58 -18.95
N ASP A 324 -10.59 -20.43 -20.27
CA ASP A 324 -10.84 -19.16 -20.96
C ASP A 324 -12.22 -18.63 -20.56
N GLY A 325 -12.26 -17.79 -19.53
CA GLY A 325 -13.45 -17.10 -19.07
C GLY A 325 -13.10 -15.83 -18.29
N PRO A 326 -13.91 -14.76 -18.38
CA PRO A 326 -13.68 -13.55 -17.61
C PRO A 326 -13.73 -13.84 -16.11
N ARG A 327 -12.77 -13.31 -15.37
CA ARG A 327 -12.69 -13.46 -13.91
C ARG A 327 -13.84 -12.68 -13.26
N ALA A 328 -14.88 -13.40 -12.82
CA ALA A 328 -16.06 -12.84 -12.13
C ALA A 328 -15.82 -12.54 -10.63
N GLN A 329 -14.56 -12.48 -10.20
CA GLN A 329 -14.18 -12.24 -8.82
C GLN A 329 -12.93 -11.37 -8.73
N SER A 330 -12.97 -10.31 -7.93
CA SER A 330 -11.78 -9.53 -7.52
C SER A 330 -11.56 -9.70 -6.02
N THR A 331 -10.31 -9.74 -5.60
CA THR A 331 -9.97 -10.02 -4.21
C THR A 331 -9.43 -8.77 -3.51
N VAL A 332 -9.92 -8.51 -2.30
CA VAL A 332 -9.48 -7.42 -1.42
C VAL A 332 -9.02 -8.01 -0.09
N LEU A 333 -7.75 -7.91 0.25
CA LEU A 333 -7.20 -8.50 1.47
C LEU A 333 -6.60 -7.40 2.32
N THR A 334 -6.80 -7.43 3.63
CA THR A 334 -5.94 -6.69 4.56
C THR A 334 -5.05 -7.68 5.28
N THR A 335 -3.75 -7.44 5.35
CA THR A 335 -2.83 -8.39 5.97
C THR A 335 -1.67 -7.70 6.68
N HIS A 336 -1.19 -8.36 7.73
CA HIS A 336 0.06 -8.12 8.43
C HIS A 336 1.13 -9.17 8.09
N SER A 337 0.79 -10.14 7.25
CA SER A 337 1.68 -11.26 6.97
C SER A 337 2.63 -10.95 5.81
N PRO A 338 3.96 -10.96 6.04
CA PRO A 338 4.93 -10.92 4.96
C PRO A 338 4.81 -12.15 4.03
N HIS A 339 4.27 -13.27 4.52
CA HIS A 339 4.04 -14.45 3.69
C HIS A 339 2.96 -14.21 2.62
N ILE A 340 1.87 -13.50 2.97
CA ILE A 340 0.81 -13.16 2.01
C ILE A 340 1.31 -12.08 1.06
N ALA A 341 1.98 -11.04 1.58
CA ALA A 341 2.56 -9.99 0.75
C ALA A 341 3.59 -10.54 -0.27
N SER A 342 4.38 -11.56 0.10
CA SER A 342 5.38 -12.18 -0.79
C SER A 342 4.79 -12.96 -1.97
N VAL A 343 3.50 -13.30 -1.94
CA VAL A 343 2.82 -14.00 -3.05
C VAL A 343 1.82 -13.13 -3.78
N ALA A 344 1.60 -11.90 -3.30
CA ALA A 344 0.71 -10.96 -3.95
C ALA A 344 1.32 -10.43 -5.25
N PRO A 345 0.51 -10.26 -6.32
CA PRO A 345 0.94 -9.48 -7.47
C PRO A 345 1.45 -8.11 -7.03
N LEU A 346 2.62 -7.67 -7.50
CA LEU A 346 3.21 -6.43 -6.99
C LEU A 346 2.25 -5.24 -7.16
N ARG A 347 1.54 -5.18 -8.29
CA ARG A 347 0.58 -4.11 -8.61
C ARG A 347 -0.70 -4.14 -7.77
N SER A 348 -0.98 -5.21 -7.01
CA SER A 348 -2.12 -5.24 -6.09
C SER A 348 -1.82 -4.64 -4.72
N ILE A 349 -0.55 -4.41 -4.38
CA ILE A 349 -0.16 -3.86 -3.08
C ILE A 349 -0.69 -2.43 -2.91
N VAL A 350 -1.41 -2.20 -1.82
CA VAL A 350 -1.85 -0.88 -1.33
C VAL A 350 -1.26 -0.68 0.05
N LEU A 351 -0.40 0.32 0.20
CA LEU A 351 0.24 0.64 1.48
C LEU A 351 -0.50 1.79 2.15
N LEU A 352 -0.97 1.57 3.37
CA LEU A 352 -1.53 2.60 4.25
C LEU A 352 -0.50 2.98 5.32
N ARG A 353 -0.35 4.28 5.58
CA ARG A 353 0.56 4.83 6.61
C ARG A 353 -0.12 5.94 7.39
N HIS A 354 0.25 6.08 8.65
CA HIS A 354 -0.13 7.24 9.43
C HIS A 354 0.80 8.40 9.08
N ASP A 355 0.22 9.57 8.79
CA ASP A 355 0.95 10.81 8.64
C ASP A 355 0.85 11.59 9.97
N GLU A 356 1.96 11.66 10.69
CA GLU A 356 2.04 12.31 12.01
C GLU A 356 1.82 13.83 11.93
N GLU A 357 2.16 14.48 10.80
CA GLU A 357 1.99 15.93 10.63
C GLU A 357 0.52 16.29 10.44
N VAL A 358 -0.19 15.48 9.64
CA VAL A 358 -1.61 15.69 9.34
C VAL A 358 -2.52 15.07 10.42
N GLY A 359 -2.05 14.07 11.15
CA GLY A 359 -2.88 13.29 12.07
C GLY A 359 -3.92 12.43 11.34
N ALA A 360 -3.58 11.96 10.14
CA ALA A 360 -4.48 11.20 9.28
C ALA A 360 -3.76 10.04 8.59
N THR A 361 -4.51 9.05 8.14
CA THR A 361 -3.96 8.00 7.30
C THR A 361 -3.87 8.45 5.85
N THR A 362 -2.70 8.22 5.28
CA THR A 362 -2.43 8.33 3.86
C THR A 362 -2.30 6.94 3.25
N GLY A 363 -2.42 6.87 1.93
CA GLY A 363 -2.25 5.61 1.22
C GLY A 363 -1.69 5.80 -0.18
N VAL A 364 -0.96 4.80 -0.63
CA VAL A 364 -0.32 4.73 -1.94
C VAL A 364 -0.46 3.32 -2.49
N ALA A 365 -0.59 3.20 -3.80
CA ALA A 365 -0.80 1.91 -4.46
C ALA A 365 0.30 1.61 -5.47
N ALA A 366 0.82 0.38 -5.41
CA ALA A 366 1.86 -0.11 -6.29
C ALA A 366 1.42 -0.13 -7.77
N ALA A 367 0.10 -0.16 -8.04
CA ALA A 367 -0.47 -0.14 -9.39
C ALA A 367 0.04 1.03 -10.26
N THR A 368 0.24 2.20 -9.65
CA THR A 368 0.64 3.44 -10.34
C THR A 368 2.15 3.68 -10.38
N THR A 369 2.94 2.76 -9.84
CA THR A 369 4.39 2.94 -9.74
C THR A 369 5.07 2.88 -11.12
N PRO A 370 6.16 3.63 -11.33
CA PRO A 370 6.85 3.73 -12.62
C PRO A 370 7.77 2.53 -12.86
N LEU A 371 7.24 1.32 -12.69
CA LEU A 371 7.93 0.06 -12.90
C LEU A 371 7.67 -0.49 -14.30
N THR A 372 8.74 -0.86 -15.00
CA THR A 372 8.66 -1.59 -16.27
C THR A 372 8.21 -3.03 -16.03
N ILE A 373 7.87 -3.76 -17.10
CA ILE A 373 7.53 -5.19 -17.01
C ILE A 373 8.73 -5.97 -16.43
N GLU A 374 9.95 -5.62 -16.83
CA GLU A 374 11.19 -6.22 -16.31
C GLU A 374 11.40 -5.90 -14.83
N ASP A 375 11.19 -4.64 -14.40
CA ASP A 375 11.29 -4.26 -12.99
C ASP A 375 10.31 -5.09 -12.14
N VAL A 376 9.07 -5.24 -12.63
CA VAL A 376 8.03 -6.02 -11.94
C VAL A 376 8.41 -7.50 -11.88
N ALA A 377 8.88 -8.09 -12.98
CA ALA A 377 9.29 -9.48 -13.02
C ALA A 377 10.49 -9.77 -12.10
N ASP A 378 11.46 -8.86 -12.06
CA ASP A 378 12.61 -8.92 -11.15
C ASP A 378 12.15 -8.86 -9.69
N LEU A 379 11.37 -7.83 -9.32
CA LEU A 379 10.84 -7.68 -7.97
C LEU A 379 9.98 -8.88 -7.55
N GLN A 380 9.04 -9.33 -8.39
CA GLN A 380 8.17 -10.47 -8.04
C GLN A 380 8.93 -11.80 -7.91
N ARG A 381 10.05 -11.96 -8.63
CA ARG A 381 10.90 -13.15 -8.49
C ARG A 381 11.63 -13.19 -7.15
N TYR A 382 11.97 -12.02 -6.62
CA TYR A 382 12.88 -11.89 -5.47
C TYR A 382 12.25 -11.37 -4.18
N ILE A 383 11.04 -10.79 -4.21
CA ILE A 383 10.25 -10.48 -3.01
C ILE A 383 9.81 -11.82 -2.39
N ASP A 384 10.73 -12.44 -1.67
CA ASP A 384 10.46 -13.57 -0.79
C ASP A 384 9.85 -13.06 0.53
N VAL A 385 9.56 -13.95 1.47
CA VAL A 385 9.01 -13.57 2.79
C VAL A 385 9.88 -12.52 3.46
N THR A 386 11.20 -12.73 3.40
CA THR A 386 12.21 -11.88 4.00
C THR A 386 12.19 -10.46 3.46
N ARG A 387 11.99 -10.29 2.15
CA ARG A 387 11.88 -8.99 1.50
C ARG A 387 10.45 -8.44 1.56
N GLY A 388 9.45 -9.28 1.79
CA GLY A 388 8.06 -8.86 2.03
C GLY A 388 7.90 -7.98 3.27
N GLU A 389 8.83 -8.06 4.23
CA GLU A 389 8.90 -7.17 5.40
C GLU A 389 9.02 -5.68 5.02
N ILE A 390 9.57 -5.34 3.85
CA ILE A 390 9.71 -3.94 3.42
C ILE A 390 8.37 -3.19 3.43
N PHE A 391 7.25 -3.88 3.15
CA PHE A 391 5.93 -3.29 3.12
C PHE A 391 5.37 -2.92 4.51
N PHE A 392 5.99 -3.44 5.58
CA PHE A 392 5.60 -3.20 6.96
C PHE A 392 6.60 -2.30 7.70
N SER A 393 7.68 -1.90 7.03
CA SER A 393 8.76 -1.12 7.62
C SER A 393 8.48 0.39 7.65
N ARG A 394 8.99 1.07 8.68
CA ARG A 394 9.04 2.54 8.74
C ARG A 394 10.07 3.10 7.78
N GLY A 395 11.16 2.36 7.58
CA GLY A 395 12.16 2.62 6.55
C GLY A 395 12.96 1.37 6.16
N VAL A 396 13.66 1.43 5.03
CA VAL A 396 14.40 0.30 4.47
C VAL A 396 15.87 0.65 4.23
N ILE A 397 16.80 -0.20 4.67
CA ILE A 397 18.21 -0.13 4.26
C ILE A 397 18.42 -1.21 3.19
N LEU A 398 18.57 -0.78 1.94
CA LEU A 398 18.88 -1.65 0.82
C LEU A 398 20.38 -1.94 0.80
N VAL A 399 20.74 -3.23 0.85
CA VAL A 399 22.13 -3.70 0.84
C VAL A 399 22.36 -4.70 -0.30
N GLU A 400 23.61 -4.94 -0.70
CA GLU A 400 23.92 -5.85 -1.81
C GLU A 400 23.61 -7.30 -1.48
N GLY A 401 24.08 -7.79 -0.32
CA GLY A 401 24.04 -9.20 0.01
C GLY A 401 23.78 -9.51 1.48
N ASP A 402 23.94 -10.79 1.81
CA ASP A 402 23.67 -11.30 3.17
C ASP A 402 24.70 -10.83 4.19
N ALA A 403 25.94 -10.53 3.78
CA ALA A 403 26.98 -10.06 4.68
C ALA A 403 26.57 -8.74 5.36
N GLU A 404 26.18 -7.74 4.58
CA GLU A 404 25.73 -6.44 5.11
C GLU A 404 24.42 -6.60 5.88
N ARG A 405 23.56 -7.52 5.46
CA ARG A 405 22.30 -7.82 6.15
C ARG A 405 22.52 -8.26 7.60
N PHE A 406 23.61 -8.98 7.89
CA PHE A 406 23.96 -9.34 9.27
C PHE A 406 24.82 -8.28 9.98
N LEU A 407 25.71 -7.60 9.26
CA LEU A 407 26.62 -6.61 9.85
C LEU A 407 25.93 -5.30 10.23
N VAL A 408 25.00 -4.80 9.41
CA VAL A 408 24.33 -3.52 9.64
C VAL A 408 23.54 -3.50 10.97
N PRO A 409 22.72 -4.52 11.30
CA PRO A 409 22.09 -4.61 12.62
C PRO A 409 23.11 -4.64 13.76
N ALA A 410 24.18 -5.43 13.64
CA ALA A 410 25.22 -5.51 14.68
C ALA A 410 25.93 -4.17 14.90
N PHE A 411 26.17 -3.38 13.86
CA PHE A 411 26.70 -2.02 13.99
C PHE A 411 25.71 -1.10 14.69
N ALA A 412 24.42 -1.21 14.37
CA ALA A 412 23.37 -0.41 14.99
C ALA A 412 23.27 -0.71 16.50
N ASP A 413 23.34 -2.00 16.90
CA ASP A 413 23.36 -2.43 18.30
C ASP A 413 24.55 -1.86 19.08
N VAL A 414 25.76 -1.89 18.49
CA VAL A 414 26.97 -1.29 19.10
C VAL A 414 26.83 0.23 19.27
N LEU A 415 26.06 0.87 18.40
CA LEU A 415 25.77 2.30 18.49
C LEU A 415 24.60 2.61 19.46
N GLY A 416 23.94 1.59 20.02
CA GLY A 416 22.77 1.73 20.89
C GLY A 416 21.49 2.10 20.14
N MET A 417 21.39 1.72 18.86
CA MET A 417 20.24 1.97 17.99
C MET A 417 19.69 0.65 17.47
N SER A 418 18.67 0.09 18.13
CA SER A 418 18.01 -1.12 17.62
C SER A 418 17.19 -0.76 16.36
N LEU A 419 17.53 -1.38 15.23
CA LEU A 419 16.79 -1.16 13.97
C LEU A 419 15.36 -1.67 14.07
N ASP A 420 15.11 -2.76 14.79
CA ASP A 420 13.77 -3.32 15.00
C ASP A 420 12.90 -2.37 15.83
N GLU A 421 13.44 -1.75 16.89
CA GLU A 421 12.71 -0.74 17.68
C GLU A 421 12.34 0.49 16.84
N LEU A 422 13.18 0.84 15.87
CA LEU A 422 12.93 1.92 14.92
C LEU A 422 12.00 1.51 13.76
N GLY A 423 11.67 0.21 13.64
CA GLY A 423 10.90 -0.33 12.53
C GLY A 423 11.65 -0.27 11.19
N VAL A 424 12.98 -0.38 11.20
CA VAL A 424 13.83 -0.29 10.01
C VAL A 424 14.25 -1.69 9.55
N THR A 425 13.89 -2.05 8.32
CA THR A 425 14.25 -3.35 7.74
C THR A 425 15.52 -3.26 6.92
N VAL A 426 16.49 -4.16 7.16
CA VAL A 426 17.67 -4.32 6.29
C VAL A 426 17.36 -5.34 5.20
N CYS A 427 17.20 -4.86 3.97
CA CYS A 427 16.78 -5.66 2.83
C CYS A 427 17.95 -5.88 1.85
N SER A 428 18.42 -7.13 1.76
CA SER A 428 19.37 -7.55 0.73
C SER A 428 18.69 -7.61 -0.63
N VAL A 429 19.24 -6.94 -1.65
CA VAL A 429 18.75 -7.04 -3.02
C VAL A 429 19.30 -8.26 -3.75
N GLY A 430 20.29 -8.96 -3.18
CA GLY A 430 20.91 -10.16 -3.77
C GLY A 430 21.75 -9.85 -5.00
N GLY A 431 22.40 -8.68 -5.01
CA GLY A 431 23.20 -8.20 -6.13
C GLY A 431 23.33 -6.67 -6.12
N VAL A 432 23.52 -6.09 -7.30
CA VAL A 432 23.82 -4.66 -7.47
C VAL A 432 22.72 -3.87 -8.17
N ASN A 433 21.59 -4.52 -8.46
CA ASN A 433 20.46 -3.93 -9.17
C ASN A 433 19.44 -3.30 -8.21
N PHE A 434 19.80 -2.15 -7.64
CA PHE A 434 18.92 -1.44 -6.71
C PHE A 434 17.78 -0.68 -7.38
N ALA A 435 17.85 -0.45 -8.70
CA ALA A 435 16.95 0.46 -9.40
C ALA A 435 15.45 0.07 -9.28
N PRO A 436 15.03 -1.20 -9.41
CA PRO A 436 13.64 -1.59 -9.22
C PRO A 436 13.12 -1.28 -7.80
N TYR A 437 13.93 -1.57 -6.78
CA TYR A 437 13.59 -1.30 -5.37
C TYR A 437 13.47 0.20 -5.11
N VAL A 438 14.40 1.00 -5.65
CA VAL A 438 14.37 2.46 -5.54
C VAL A 438 13.12 3.04 -6.20
N LYS A 439 12.73 2.56 -7.38
CA LYS A 439 11.49 2.97 -8.05
C LYS A 439 10.25 2.57 -7.24
N LEU A 440 10.26 1.37 -6.66
CA LEU A 440 9.16 0.85 -5.83
C LEU A 440 9.02 1.64 -4.53
N LEU A 441 10.11 1.95 -3.82
CA LEU A 441 10.07 2.61 -2.51
C LEU A 441 10.02 4.14 -2.60
N GLY A 442 10.49 4.73 -3.70
CA GLY A 442 10.65 6.18 -3.85
C GLY A 442 9.36 7.00 -3.90
N ALA A 443 9.52 8.30 -4.17
CA ALA A 443 8.43 9.29 -4.08
C ALA A 443 7.26 9.05 -5.07
N ASN A 444 7.55 8.48 -6.24
CA ASN A 444 6.51 8.05 -7.22
C ASN A 444 6.10 6.57 -7.01
N GLY A 445 6.62 5.95 -5.96
CA GLY A 445 6.44 4.56 -5.56
C GLY A 445 5.44 4.43 -4.40
N LEU A 446 5.79 3.56 -3.46
CA LEU A 446 5.15 3.36 -2.16
C LEU A 446 5.61 4.36 -1.09
N GLN A 447 6.49 5.31 -1.43
CA GLN A 447 6.92 6.39 -0.53
C GLN A 447 7.43 5.90 0.83
N ILE A 448 8.15 4.78 0.82
CA ILE A 448 8.82 4.22 1.99
C ILE A 448 10.23 4.83 2.06
N PRO A 449 10.59 5.54 3.15
CA PRO A 449 11.95 6.04 3.35
C PRO A 449 12.97 4.92 3.17
N PHE A 450 14.02 5.17 2.41
CA PHE A 450 15.06 4.17 2.19
C PHE A 450 16.46 4.77 2.11
N VAL A 451 17.45 3.93 2.38
CA VAL A 451 18.88 4.19 2.17
C VAL A 451 19.43 3.07 1.31
N VAL A 452 20.37 3.39 0.40
CA VAL A 452 21.12 2.38 -0.36
C VAL A 452 22.55 2.34 0.17
N LEU A 453 22.99 1.15 0.57
CA LEU A 453 24.37 0.84 0.92
C LEU A 453 24.94 -0.13 -0.12
N THR A 454 26.07 0.24 -0.70
CA THR A 454 26.71 -0.51 -1.78
C THR A 454 28.22 -0.38 -1.68
N ASP A 455 28.93 -1.44 -2.03
CA ASP A 455 30.38 -1.50 -2.01
C ASP A 455 30.99 -0.61 -3.08
N LYS A 456 32.20 -0.13 -2.78
CA LYS A 456 32.96 0.68 -3.74
C LYS A 456 33.38 -0.15 -4.95
N ASP A 457 33.65 -1.45 -4.78
CA ASP A 457 34.15 -2.36 -5.83
C ASP A 457 35.33 -1.76 -6.63
N PRO A 458 36.50 -1.55 -6.00
CA PRO A 458 37.66 -0.98 -6.67
C PRO A 458 38.21 -1.95 -7.73
N ILE A 459 38.42 -1.45 -8.95
CA ILE A 459 39.10 -2.18 -10.04
C ILE A 459 40.60 -1.85 -10.02
N ASP A 460 40.93 -0.57 -9.80
CA ASP A 460 42.28 -0.07 -9.61
C ASP A 460 42.26 1.19 -8.70
N ALA A 461 43.42 1.84 -8.51
CA ALA A 461 43.57 2.98 -7.62
C ALA A 461 42.61 4.15 -7.93
N ASN A 462 42.18 4.30 -9.20
CA ASN A 462 41.37 5.43 -9.66
C ASN A 462 39.97 5.04 -10.14
N ARG A 463 39.69 3.74 -10.36
CA ARG A 463 38.42 3.26 -10.92
C ARG A 463 37.71 2.29 -9.98
N SER A 464 36.39 2.45 -9.88
CA SER A 464 35.53 1.67 -8.99
C SER A 464 34.13 1.50 -9.59
N LEU A 465 33.47 0.36 -9.38
CA LEU A 465 32.12 0.11 -9.93
C LEU A 465 30.99 0.75 -9.09
N GLY A 466 31.23 0.99 -7.80
CA GLY A 466 30.23 1.56 -6.88
C GLY A 466 29.84 3.00 -7.22
N VAL A 467 30.81 3.86 -7.57
CA VAL A 467 30.51 5.28 -7.90
C VAL A 467 29.61 5.41 -9.15
N PRO A 468 29.89 4.75 -10.29
CA PRO A 468 28.97 4.74 -11.43
C PRO A 468 27.60 4.13 -11.11
N ARG A 469 27.53 3.11 -10.24
CA ARG A 469 26.28 2.52 -9.77
C ARG A 469 25.43 3.55 -9.02
N LEU A 470 26.02 4.26 -8.06
CA LEU A 470 25.36 5.34 -7.32
C LEU A 470 24.93 6.48 -8.24
N LYS A 471 25.78 6.91 -9.19
CA LYS A 471 25.41 7.94 -10.19
C LYS A 471 24.17 7.53 -10.99
N ARG A 472 24.05 6.25 -11.39
CA ARG A 472 22.85 5.72 -12.07
C ARG A 472 21.62 5.73 -11.17
N LEU A 473 21.76 5.36 -9.90
CA LEU A 473 20.64 5.37 -8.94
C LEU A 473 20.16 6.78 -8.63
N LEU A 474 21.07 7.74 -8.47
CA LEU A 474 20.70 9.15 -8.25
C LEU A 474 19.82 9.69 -9.39
N ARG A 475 20.06 9.30 -10.64
CA ARG A 475 19.17 9.65 -11.76
C ARG A 475 17.75 9.08 -11.63
N VAL A 476 17.61 7.95 -10.95
CA VAL A 476 16.31 7.33 -10.66
C VAL A 476 15.61 8.03 -9.48
N ILE A 477 16.38 8.42 -8.45
CA ILE A 477 15.87 9.06 -7.23
C ILE A 477 15.48 10.52 -7.49
N THR A 478 16.30 11.24 -8.24
CA THR A 478 16.18 12.67 -8.54
C THR A 478 15.94 12.88 -10.03
N PRO A 479 14.77 12.46 -10.57
CA PRO A 479 14.45 12.70 -11.97
C PRO A 479 14.32 14.22 -12.20
N GLY A 480 15.18 14.78 -13.07
CA GLY A 480 15.14 16.19 -13.48
C GLY A 480 16.34 17.06 -13.05
N VAL A 481 17.34 16.50 -12.37
CA VAL A 481 18.64 17.16 -12.18
C VAL A 481 19.73 16.27 -12.78
N GLU A 482 20.29 16.65 -13.94
CA GLU A 482 21.47 15.99 -14.47
C GLU A 482 22.73 16.76 -14.06
N LEU A 483 23.48 16.18 -13.12
CA LEU A 483 24.82 16.65 -12.75
C LEU A 483 25.87 15.78 -13.45
N GLY A 484 26.72 16.42 -14.25
CA GLY A 484 27.84 15.79 -14.93
C GLY A 484 29.16 16.44 -14.56
N GLU A 485 30.03 15.75 -13.85
CA GLU A 485 31.44 16.16 -13.73
C GLU A 485 32.16 15.80 -15.03
N GLN A 486 32.96 16.71 -15.56
CA GLN A 486 33.69 16.52 -16.82
C GLN A 486 32.81 15.94 -17.95
N PRO A 487 31.69 16.61 -18.25
CA PRO A 487 30.53 16.05 -18.90
C PRO A 487 30.76 15.66 -20.36
N ILE A 488 31.54 16.46 -21.10
CA ILE A 488 31.83 16.23 -22.52
C ILE A 488 33.14 16.92 -22.94
N ARG A 489 33.87 16.34 -23.89
CA ARG A 489 34.98 17.02 -24.56
C ARG A 489 34.44 17.78 -25.77
N ILE A 490 34.51 19.10 -25.68
CA ILE A 490 34.14 20.07 -26.71
C ILE A 490 35.33 20.31 -27.61
N VAL A 491 35.15 20.13 -28.92
CA VAL A 491 36.17 20.41 -29.94
C VAL A 491 35.73 21.64 -30.72
N TYR A 492 36.61 22.64 -30.87
CA TYR A 492 36.32 23.90 -31.55
C TYR A 492 37.53 24.39 -32.33
N THR A 493 37.30 25.18 -33.37
CA THR A 493 38.35 25.86 -34.14
C THR A 493 38.55 27.26 -33.56
N ASP A 494 39.79 27.65 -33.25
CA ASP A 494 40.09 29.01 -32.77
C ASP A 494 40.15 30.02 -33.93
N GLY A 495 40.28 31.32 -33.60
CA GLY A 495 40.36 32.40 -34.60
C GLY A 495 41.57 32.34 -35.55
N ASP A 496 42.54 31.45 -35.29
CA ASP A 496 43.69 31.19 -36.15
C ASP A 496 43.49 29.94 -37.05
N GLY A 497 42.30 29.33 -37.04
CA GLY A 497 41.96 28.14 -37.83
C GLY A 497 42.48 26.82 -37.25
N LYS A 498 42.94 26.79 -35.98
CA LYS A 498 43.46 25.58 -35.33
C LYS A 498 42.40 24.86 -34.50
N LEU A 499 42.34 23.54 -34.66
CA LEU A 499 41.48 22.66 -33.87
C LEU A 499 41.98 22.56 -32.42
N ARG A 500 41.09 22.80 -31.45
CA ARG A 500 41.34 22.69 -30.01
C ARG A 500 40.27 21.86 -29.33
N SER A 501 40.58 21.35 -28.14
CA SER A 501 39.60 20.66 -27.30
C SER A 501 39.55 21.20 -25.87
N HIS A 502 38.40 21.06 -25.23
CA HIS A 502 38.09 21.52 -23.89
C HIS A 502 37.11 20.57 -23.21
N THR A 503 37.29 20.27 -21.93
CA THR A 503 36.29 19.55 -21.14
C THR A 503 35.90 20.46 -19.98
N PRO A 504 34.63 20.92 -19.91
CA PRO A 504 34.15 21.74 -18.80
C PRO A 504 34.25 20.97 -17.48
N ASP A 505 34.38 21.65 -16.36
CA ASP A 505 34.45 21.00 -15.05
C ASP A 505 33.11 20.38 -14.64
N LEU A 506 31.99 21.07 -14.94
CA LEU A 506 30.63 20.67 -14.54
C LEU A 506 29.61 20.88 -15.67
N PHE A 507 28.59 20.05 -15.68
CA PHE A 507 27.32 20.23 -16.37
C PHE A 507 26.20 20.21 -15.34
N VAL A 508 25.31 21.18 -15.44
CA VAL A 508 24.14 21.30 -14.58
C VAL A 508 22.92 21.46 -15.48
N GLU A 509 22.07 20.45 -15.49
CA GLU A 509 20.76 20.52 -16.14
C GLU A 509 19.67 20.71 -15.08
N ARG A 510 18.88 21.75 -15.27
CA ARG A 510 17.69 22.10 -14.49
C ARG A 510 16.49 22.16 -15.45
N GLU A 511 15.28 22.04 -14.93
CA GLU A 511 14.02 21.99 -15.73
C GLU A 511 13.85 23.14 -16.76
N THR A 512 14.50 24.29 -16.56
CA THR A 512 14.39 25.45 -17.45
C THR A 512 15.70 25.82 -18.15
N HIS A 513 16.81 25.18 -17.76
CA HIS A 513 18.13 25.63 -18.18
C HIS A 513 19.21 24.56 -17.98
N ALA A 514 20.03 24.36 -19.01
CA ALA A 514 21.20 23.50 -18.96
C ALA A 514 22.48 24.32 -19.22
N GLU A 515 23.44 24.23 -18.30
CA GLU A 515 24.65 25.04 -18.27
C GLU A 515 25.90 24.18 -18.10
N PHE A 516 26.94 24.50 -18.87
CA PHE A 516 28.30 24.01 -18.67
C PHE A 516 29.08 25.04 -17.86
N ILE A 517 29.77 24.60 -16.81
CA ILE A 517 30.51 25.46 -15.90
C ILE A 517 31.99 25.06 -15.91
N GLU A 518 32.85 26.04 -16.12
CA GLU A 518 34.31 25.92 -16.01
C GLU A 518 34.80 26.77 -14.85
N VAL A 519 35.59 26.19 -13.95
CA VAL A 519 36.12 26.88 -12.76
C VAL A 519 37.59 27.26 -12.98
N LYS A 520 37.90 28.55 -12.90
CA LYS A 520 39.25 29.09 -13.14
C LYS A 520 39.56 30.27 -12.24
N TRP A 521 40.84 30.49 -11.93
CA TRP A 521 41.27 31.74 -11.31
C TRP A 521 41.06 32.92 -12.27
N GLU A 522 40.76 34.13 -11.80
CA GLU A 522 40.43 35.33 -12.59
C GLU A 522 41.60 35.70 -13.49
N ARG A 523 42.82 35.61 -12.96
CA ARG A 523 44.06 35.82 -13.73
C ARG A 523 44.18 34.83 -14.89
N ASP A 524 43.71 33.60 -14.69
CA ASP A 524 43.79 32.53 -15.68
C ASP A 524 42.63 32.66 -16.67
N ALA A 525 41.43 33.01 -16.19
CA ALA A 525 40.25 33.29 -17.01
C ALA A 525 40.48 34.48 -17.96
N ARG A 526 41.19 35.52 -17.49
CA ARG A 526 41.59 36.73 -18.25
C ARG A 526 42.92 36.61 -19.00
N ALA A 527 43.61 35.47 -18.92
CA ALA A 527 44.81 35.29 -19.73
C ALA A 527 44.44 35.50 -21.20
N PRO A 528 45.23 36.21 -22.04
CA PRO A 528 44.82 36.57 -23.41
C PRO A 528 44.36 35.37 -24.25
N LYS A 529 44.97 34.20 -24.02
CA LYS A 529 44.60 32.93 -24.65
C LYS A 529 43.20 32.43 -24.25
N ASN A 530 42.77 32.68 -23.02
CA ASN A 530 41.52 32.21 -22.44
C ASN A 530 40.38 33.23 -22.66
N GLU A 531 40.67 34.52 -22.56
CA GLU A 531 39.72 35.60 -22.86
C GLU A 531 39.25 35.56 -24.32
N ALA A 532 40.16 35.21 -25.24
CA ALA A 532 39.79 34.91 -26.62
C ALA A 532 39.00 33.59 -26.76
N ARG A 533 39.28 32.58 -25.92
CA ARG A 533 38.73 31.21 -26.03
C ARG A 533 37.28 31.08 -25.55
N TRP A 534 36.92 31.71 -24.43
CA TRP A 534 35.59 31.52 -23.82
C TRP A 534 34.44 31.95 -24.72
N PRO A 535 34.50 33.07 -25.45
CA PRO A 535 33.45 33.46 -26.39
C PRO A 535 33.23 32.43 -27.50
N PHE A 536 34.29 31.80 -28.02
CA PHE A 536 34.16 30.74 -29.03
C PHE A 536 33.43 29.52 -28.47
N ILE A 537 33.80 29.08 -27.25
CA ILE A 537 33.16 27.94 -26.59
C ILE A 537 31.71 28.27 -26.23
N ALA A 538 31.45 29.45 -25.66
CA ALA A 538 30.11 29.91 -25.30
C ALA A 538 29.21 30.07 -26.52
N SER A 539 29.72 30.59 -27.64
CA SER A 539 28.97 30.68 -28.90
C SER A 539 28.67 29.30 -29.49
N ALA A 540 29.63 28.37 -29.47
CA ALA A 540 29.44 27.00 -29.96
C ALA A 540 28.39 26.25 -29.13
N ILE A 541 28.40 26.44 -27.81
CA ILE A 541 27.46 25.81 -26.87
C ILE A 541 26.08 26.47 -26.91
N SER A 542 26.03 27.81 -27.05
CA SER A 542 24.77 28.56 -27.21
C SER A 542 24.02 28.17 -28.49
N GLY A 543 24.72 27.85 -29.58
CA GLY A 543 24.11 27.32 -30.79
C GLY A 543 23.45 25.95 -30.61
N LEU A 544 23.77 25.25 -29.52
CA LEU A 544 23.21 23.94 -29.15
C LEU A 544 22.12 24.02 -28.08
N GLY A 545 21.71 25.23 -27.66
CA GLY A 545 20.66 25.44 -26.66
C GLY A 545 21.12 25.38 -25.20
N TYR A 546 22.44 25.36 -24.96
CA TYR A 546 23.06 25.36 -23.63
C TYR A 546 23.74 26.69 -23.35
N THR A 547 23.98 27.02 -22.07
CA THR A 547 24.90 28.13 -21.73
C THR A 547 26.26 27.59 -21.29
N TYR A 548 27.24 28.48 -21.32
CA TYR A 548 28.58 28.22 -20.84
C TYR A 548 29.01 29.35 -19.92
N ALA A 549 29.33 29.02 -18.68
CA ALA A 549 29.76 29.99 -17.68
C ALA A 549 31.19 29.68 -17.25
N VAL A 550 32.05 30.69 -17.30
CA VAL A 550 33.35 30.65 -16.61
C VAL A 550 33.16 31.29 -15.25
N VAL A 551 33.26 30.48 -14.22
CA VAL A 551 33.09 30.90 -12.85
C VAL A 551 34.48 31.04 -12.23
N THR A 552 34.71 32.19 -11.61
CA THR A 552 36.02 32.55 -11.05
C THR A 552 35.92 32.85 -9.56
N GLU A 553 37.07 33.06 -8.90
CA GLU A 553 37.09 33.55 -7.53
C GLU A 553 36.37 34.90 -7.36
N ARG A 554 36.21 35.73 -8.41
CA ARG A 554 35.36 36.93 -8.26
C ARG A 554 33.88 36.59 -8.09
N HIS A 555 33.45 35.51 -8.72
CA HIS A 555 32.08 35.01 -8.64
C HIS A 555 31.84 34.18 -7.38
N LEU A 556 32.87 33.43 -6.93
CA LEU A 556 32.76 32.48 -5.81
C LEU A 556 33.29 33.03 -4.48
N MET A 557 34.22 33.97 -4.50
CA MET A 557 34.90 34.52 -3.32
C MET A 557 34.50 35.97 -3.02
N HIS A 558 33.22 36.30 -3.21
CA HIS A 558 32.67 37.57 -2.74
C HIS A 558 32.39 37.54 -1.23
N GLN A 559 32.39 38.70 -0.59
CA GLN A 559 31.93 38.80 0.80
C GLN A 559 30.40 38.75 0.84
N PRO A 560 29.78 38.01 1.76
CA PRO A 560 30.39 37.33 2.92
C PRO A 560 30.80 35.88 2.69
N LEU A 561 30.44 35.30 1.53
CA LEU A 561 30.68 33.89 1.20
C LEU A 561 32.14 33.45 1.39
N LYS A 562 33.11 34.25 0.92
CA LYS A 562 34.54 33.96 1.13
C LYS A 562 34.89 33.87 2.61
N ALA A 563 34.49 34.86 3.41
CA ALA A 563 34.78 34.88 4.84
C ALA A 563 34.08 33.74 5.58
N ASN A 564 32.88 33.37 5.14
CA ASN A 564 32.16 32.22 5.67
C ASN A 564 32.86 30.91 5.34
N VAL A 565 33.25 30.68 4.08
CA VAL A 565 33.98 29.48 3.67
C VAL A 565 35.34 29.41 4.36
N ASP A 566 36.11 30.50 4.41
CA ASP A 566 37.38 30.57 5.13
C ASP A 566 37.19 30.28 6.64
N ARG A 567 36.08 30.75 7.25
CA ARG A 567 35.73 30.43 8.64
C ARG A 567 35.37 28.95 8.80
N LEU A 568 34.54 28.40 7.93
CA LEU A 568 34.13 27.00 8.00
C LEU A 568 35.32 26.06 7.78
N LEU A 569 36.20 26.35 6.82
CA LEU A 569 37.40 25.55 6.55
C LEU A 569 38.42 25.60 7.70
N ARG A 570 38.52 26.72 8.44
CA ARG A 570 39.32 26.77 9.68
C ARG A 570 38.78 25.86 10.78
N HIS A 571 37.49 25.52 10.73
CA HIS A 571 36.81 24.65 11.67
C HIS A 571 36.48 23.25 11.11
N GLN A 572 36.82 22.96 9.85
CA GLN A 572 37.02 21.57 9.44
C GLN A 572 38.08 20.99 10.40
N HIS A 573 38.14 19.73 10.81
CA HIS A 573 39.03 19.26 11.89
C HIS A 573 38.75 19.80 13.32
N SER A 574 37.84 20.78 13.54
CA SER A 574 37.36 21.04 14.91
C SER A 574 36.58 19.83 15.43
N PRO A 575 36.49 19.63 16.76
CA PRO A 575 35.77 18.50 17.34
C PRO A 575 34.33 18.46 16.83
N GLN A 576 33.87 17.27 16.42
CA GLN A 576 32.47 17.07 16.05
C GLN A 576 31.54 17.37 17.23
N LEU A 577 30.28 17.69 16.93
CA LEU A 577 29.25 17.83 17.95
C LEU A 577 29.18 16.53 18.77
N SER A 578 29.03 16.66 20.09
CA SER A 578 28.81 15.49 20.93
C SER A 578 27.50 14.81 20.53
N ARG A 579 27.34 13.53 20.85
CA ARG A 579 26.08 12.82 20.55
C ARG A 579 24.87 13.50 21.20
N ALA A 580 25.01 13.95 22.45
CA ALA A 580 23.95 14.68 23.16
C ALA A 580 23.61 16.01 22.47
N ALA A 581 24.61 16.79 22.08
CA ALA A 581 24.39 18.03 21.35
C ALA A 581 23.82 17.80 19.95
N SER A 582 24.25 16.75 19.26
CA SER A 582 23.74 16.41 17.93
C SER A 582 22.26 16.05 18.00
N ALA A 583 21.85 15.22 18.96
CA ALA A 583 20.45 14.84 19.15
C ALA A 583 19.57 16.06 19.50
N MET A 584 19.99 16.87 20.47
CA MET A 584 19.22 18.04 20.88
C MET A 584 19.10 19.10 19.78
N LEU A 585 20.16 19.29 18.97
CA LEU A 585 20.11 20.18 17.82
C LEU A 585 19.26 19.61 16.68
N TRP A 586 19.27 18.30 16.50
CA TRP A 586 18.42 17.62 15.53
C TRP A 586 16.95 17.87 15.84
N ASP A 587 16.54 17.64 17.09
CA ASP A 587 15.16 17.84 17.54
C ASP A 587 14.74 19.31 17.42
N ALA A 588 15.60 20.24 17.82
CA ALA A 588 15.32 21.67 17.75
C ALA A 588 15.22 22.19 16.30
N LEU A 589 16.02 21.65 15.37
CA LEU A 589 16.09 22.09 13.97
C LEU A 589 15.11 21.35 13.04
N ALA A 590 14.56 20.22 13.48
CA ALA A 590 13.50 19.50 12.79
C ALA A 590 12.16 20.24 12.89
N ALA A 591 11.89 20.91 14.02
CA ALA A 591 10.69 21.71 14.21
C ALA A 591 10.72 23.03 13.40
N GLU A 592 11.81 23.78 13.51
CA GLU A 592 12.00 25.04 12.78
C GLU A 592 13.49 25.43 12.72
N PRO A 593 13.91 26.24 11.72
CA PRO A 593 15.28 26.77 11.68
C PRO A 593 15.60 27.60 12.92
N GLN A 594 16.73 27.33 13.58
CA GLN A 594 17.17 28.05 14.78
C GLN A 594 18.31 29.01 14.46
N THR A 595 18.39 30.11 15.21
CA THR A 595 19.56 31.00 15.09
C THR A 595 20.81 30.34 15.67
N LEU A 596 21.98 30.67 15.13
CA LEU A 596 23.26 30.19 15.65
C LEU A 596 23.42 30.53 17.15
N ALA A 597 22.94 31.69 17.60
CA ALA A 597 22.93 32.06 19.02
C ALA A 597 22.08 31.10 19.87
N ASN A 598 20.87 30.76 19.41
CA ASN A 598 20.00 29.83 20.12
C ASN A 598 20.59 28.42 20.18
N ILE A 599 21.27 28.01 19.10
CA ILE A 599 21.99 26.74 19.02
C ILE A 599 23.09 26.68 20.07
N LEU A 600 23.92 27.71 20.15
CA LEU A 600 25.01 27.80 21.11
C LEU A 600 24.48 27.94 22.55
N ALA A 601 23.38 28.64 22.76
CA ALA A 601 22.74 28.79 24.06
C ALA A 601 21.80 27.64 24.44
N SER A 602 21.74 26.57 23.63
CA SER A 602 20.89 25.42 23.90
C SER A 602 21.35 24.69 25.16
N GLN A 603 20.48 23.88 25.77
CA GLN A 603 20.84 23.09 26.97
C GLN A 603 22.00 22.11 26.74
N ALA A 604 22.32 21.79 25.48
CA ALA A 604 23.49 21.00 25.11
C ALA A 604 24.81 21.80 25.07
N ASP A 605 24.73 23.13 25.12
CA ASP A 605 25.82 24.11 25.03
C ASP A 605 26.93 23.68 24.05
N PRO A 606 26.58 23.45 22.77
CA PRO A 606 27.55 22.99 21.79
C PRO A 606 28.61 24.06 21.56
N SER A 607 29.88 23.65 21.55
CA SER A 607 30.94 24.59 21.22
C SER A 607 30.77 25.14 19.80
N GLU A 608 30.98 26.45 19.64
CA GLU A 608 30.89 27.10 18.33
C GLU A 608 31.77 26.44 17.25
N PRO A 609 33.03 26.03 17.53
CA PRO A 609 33.83 25.27 16.58
C PRO A 609 33.17 23.97 16.10
N SER A 610 32.42 23.27 16.96
CA SER A 610 31.70 22.04 16.60
C SER A 610 30.49 22.30 15.71
N VAL A 611 29.76 23.38 15.96
CA VAL A 611 28.63 23.79 15.09
C VAL A 611 29.15 24.25 13.72
N LEU A 612 30.26 24.99 13.69
CA LEU A 612 30.91 25.41 12.44
C LEU A 612 31.49 24.22 11.67
N ARG A 613 32.06 23.22 12.36
CA ARG A 613 32.45 21.94 11.74
C ARG A 613 31.26 21.23 11.11
N ALA A 614 30.12 21.18 11.81
CA ALA A 614 28.89 20.58 11.30
C ALA A 614 28.34 21.29 10.05
N LEU A 615 28.46 22.63 9.99
CA LEU A 615 28.14 23.40 8.79
C LEU A 615 29.14 23.13 7.64
N ALA A 616 30.42 22.96 7.94
CA ALA A 616 31.47 22.67 6.96
C ALA A 616 31.33 21.27 6.34
N ASP A 617 30.94 20.28 7.16
CA ASP A 617 30.72 18.89 6.74
C ASP A 617 29.36 18.68 6.04
N GLY A 618 28.54 19.73 5.94
CA GLY A 618 27.20 19.68 5.34
C GLY A 618 26.14 18.99 6.21
N TRP A 619 26.45 18.74 7.49
CA TRP A 619 25.52 18.16 8.47
C TRP A 619 24.42 19.16 8.86
N LEU A 620 24.80 20.43 8.93
CA LEU A 620 23.90 21.57 9.07
C LEU A 620 24.04 22.48 7.84
N CYS A 621 23.00 23.24 7.55
CA CYS A 621 22.99 24.24 6.48
C CYS A 621 22.68 25.61 7.04
N THR A 622 23.35 26.64 6.54
CA THR A 622 23.00 28.04 6.77
C THR A 622 23.12 28.77 5.45
N ASP A 623 22.47 29.91 5.31
CA ASP A 623 22.67 30.79 4.16
C ASP A 623 24.10 31.37 4.18
N LEU A 624 24.97 30.84 3.32
CA LEU A 624 26.36 31.29 3.21
C LEU A 624 26.50 32.62 2.43
N SER A 625 25.41 33.11 1.82
CA SER A 625 25.38 34.41 1.16
C SER A 625 25.24 35.58 2.16
N GLN A 626 25.00 35.30 3.43
CA GLN A 626 24.97 36.26 4.53
C GLN A 626 26.10 35.96 5.54
N PRO A 627 26.67 36.95 6.25
CA PRO A 627 27.73 36.68 7.21
C PRO A 627 27.26 35.70 8.27
N ILE A 628 28.04 34.64 8.52
CA ILE A 628 27.76 33.74 9.64
C ILE A 628 27.91 34.55 10.92
N SER A 629 26.81 34.74 11.62
CA SER A 629 26.72 35.57 12.82
C SER A 629 25.81 34.85 13.83
N PRO A 630 25.75 35.32 15.08
CA PRO A 630 24.82 34.76 16.06
C PRO A 630 23.35 34.78 15.59
N ARG A 631 22.98 35.63 14.64
CA ARG A 631 21.61 35.68 14.07
C ARG A 631 21.38 34.78 12.86
N SER A 632 22.42 34.12 12.35
CA SER A 632 22.29 33.27 11.17
C SER A 632 21.38 32.09 11.45
N LEU A 633 20.38 31.89 10.58
CA LEU A 633 19.47 30.76 10.67
C LEU A 633 20.13 29.50 10.14
N VAL A 634 20.27 28.52 11.02
CA VAL A 634 20.79 27.20 10.75
C VAL A 634 19.60 26.25 10.60
N ARG A 635 19.68 25.33 9.65
CA ARG A 635 18.63 24.36 9.30
C ARG A 635 19.24 23.04 8.86
N LEU A 636 18.39 22.05 8.66
CA LEU A 636 18.75 20.78 8.03
C LEU A 636 18.78 20.91 6.49
N PRO A 637 19.60 20.12 5.76
CA PRO A 637 19.69 20.17 4.28
C PRO A 637 18.37 19.89 3.54
N LEU A 638 18.19 20.45 2.34
CA LEU A 638 16.91 20.44 1.58
C LEU A 638 16.41 19.04 1.13
N ASP A 639 17.29 18.05 0.94
CA ASP A 639 16.86 16.64 0.73
C ASP A 639 16.17 16.04 1.96
N ARG A 640 16.38 16.65 3.14
CA ARG A 640 15.66 16.33 4.37
C ARG A 640 14.44 17.23 4.61
N GLN A 641 14.14 18.17 3.71
CA GLN A 641 12.99 19.10 3.83
C GLN A 641 11.96 19.03 2.69
N ARG A 642 12.28 18.54 1.47
CA ARG A 642 11.38 18.65 0.30
C ARG A 642 10.86 17.31 -0.24
N ARG A 643 9.75 16.90 0.35
CA ARG A 643 8.79 15.91 -0.13
C ARG A 643 7.77 16.51 -1.12
N THR A 644 8.08 17.59 -1.85
CA THR A 644 7.07 18.35 -2.63
C THR A 644 7.53 18.81 -4.02
N ARG A 645 6.86 18.23 -5.04
CA ARG A 645 6.60 18.67 -6.43
C ARG A 645 7.59 18.29 -7.57
N ARG A 646 7.13 17.31 -8.37
CA ARG A 646 7.34 16.93 -9.81
C ARG A 646 7.54 18.12 -10.78
N LEU A 647 8.04 18.04 -12.03
CA LEU A 647 8.45 17.01 -13.02
C LEU A 647 8.95 17.79 -14.27
N GLY A 648 9.97 17.28 -14.98
CA GLY A 648 9.93 17.29 -16.46
C GLY A 648 11.24 17.35 -17.24
N ARG A 649 11.55 16.24 -17.96
CA ARG A 649 12.15 16.11 -19.33
C ARG A 649 13.55 16.73 -19.56
N ALA A 650 14.52 16.15 -20.28
CA ALA A 650 14.54 15.04 -21.23
C ALA A 650 15.99 14.57 -21.45
N SER A 651 16.15 13.28 -21.69
CA SER A 651 17.32 12.67 -22.31
C SER A 651 17.51 13.11 -23.78
N GLN A 652 18.73 13.40 -24.20
CA GLN A 652 19.40 12.91 -25.44
C GLN A 652 20.53 13.84 -25.88
N PHE A 653 21.81 13.43 -25.85
CA PHE A 653 22.80 13.88 -26.85
C PHE A 653 23.86 12.79 -27.10
N HIS A 654 23.82 12.22 -28.31
CA HIS A 654 24.93 11.49 -28.94
C HIS A 654 25.69 12.47 -29.86
N TRP A 655 27.03 12.35 -29.85
CA TRP A 655 27.99 12.79 -30.86
C TRP A 655 27.64 14.04 -31.69
N LEU A 656 28.13 15.20 -31.25
CA LEU A 656 28.30 16.38 -32.11
C LEU A 656 29.78 16.55 -32.46
N ALA A 657 30.14 16.04 -33.63
CA ALA A 657 31.29 16.52 -34.37
C ALA A 657 30.85 17.81 -35.09
N CYS A 658 31.14 18.96 -34.51
CA CYS A 658 31.00 20.23 -35.22
C CYS A 658 32.22 20.42 -36.15
N GLN A 659 32.00 20.19 -37.44
CA GLN A 659 32.72 20.90 -38.50
C GLN A 659 31.88 22.10 -38.95
N VAL A 660 32.56 23.05 -39.63
CA VAL A 660 32.09 24.17 -40.45
C VAL A 660 32.13 25.55 -39.76
N PRO A 661 32.61 26.61 -40.44
CA PRO A 661 33.78 26.76 -41.32
C PRO A 661 34.91 27.57 -40.68
#